data_AF-N6USA6-F1
#
_entry.id   AF-N6USA6-F1
#
_cell.length_a   1.000
_cell.length_b   1.000
_cell.length_c   1.000
_cell.angle_alpha   90.00
_cell.angle_beta   90.00
_cell.angle_gamma   90.00
#
_symmetry.space_group_name_H-M   'P 1'
#
loop_
_entity.id
_entity.type
_entity.pdbx_description
1 polymer ?
#
loop_
_entity_poly.entity_id
_entity_poly.type
_entity_poly.pdbx_seq_one_letter_code
_entity_poly.pdbx_strand_id
1 'polypeptide(L)'
;MVNPFEKRATEYLRDDEAFLAVVTPEPLATFFQKHAEEGKLYDRLTTIIGTPGSGKTTLARLFQYSTLRTLLRNRGQDIYDDLIDTLTACRAITTGMPSVIGARLPLEGEYREFWEFPYPDELKSGLMTALLQARTVLAWIRDVQLAGASIDDLEIVPRPDADAALTAIGGTGARGVLERAREIELAIYNISAALVPPEIDEIDREVAAAAYRPFDVIETFLLKEHNQSSVLKPLVIFDDAHSLHPAQFQSLQRWLSRRELRVSRWVLTRLDALTPADVLVEENEIAHADEPGLKKSRETTTIWMQSGGDRLNQRRAFRKMAKGMANRYLAQMEIFHRRRLNDLGNLLATYIEPISQSKRERLASHVDSLQWRFKITAERRTGLEQDIANYLKDTAEDCEEIRLSMLGVLFQRYAKRVPQQGLFDDAGQDVEPSRPLIADDKVFEGAKIHLLHKQDRPYFYGIDPLCDAGSENAEQFLQLASRLVAQSETQLIRSKSPTLSASSQHSLLRNRAAEMIREWDFPHHQQVKKLADGIAAACVKKSLEGNASLGGGANAFGIPQEEFYEIPRNQPELARILQFGVAYNAFVLVPNHGTKKRLWVLVELGGVLLLHNRLTLKRGGFLEKRTNDLVRILNEA
;
A
#
# COMPACT_ATOMS: atom_id res chain seq x y z
N MET A 1 -14.70 20.56 -14.02
CA MET A 1 -13.38 20.44 -13.39
C MET A 1 -13.06 18.97 -13.23
N VAL A 2 -11.79 18.58 -13.36
CA VAL A 2 -11.37 17.18 -13.17
C VAL A 2 -11.39 16.87 -11.67
N ASN A 3 -12.01 15.76 -11.28
CA ASN A 3 -12.03 15.31 -9.89
C ASN A 3 -10.61 14.89 -9.47
N PRO A 4 -9.97 15.56 -8.48
CA PRO A 4 -8.59 15.27 -8.10
C PRO A 4 -8.42 13.85 -7.55
N PHE A 5 -9.49 13.21 -7.06
CA PHE A 5 -9.46 11.83 -6.55
C PHE A 5 -9.30 10.77 -7.67
N GLU A 6 -9.51 11.13 -8.94
CA GLU A 6 -9.45 10.17 -10.06
C GLU A 6 -8.05 10.04 -10.69
N LYS A 7 -7.08 10.87 -10.30
CA LYS A 7 -5.73 10.87 -10.85
C LYS A 7 -4.67 10.86 -9.76
N ARG A 8 -3.49 10.31 -10.05
CA ARG A 8 -2.36 10.36 -9.11
C ARG A 8 -1.82 11.78 -9.02
N ALA A 9 -1.60 12.29 -7.81
CA ALA A 9 -1.03 13.63 -7.58
C ALA A 9 0.29 13.85 -8.33
N THR A 10 1.16 12.84 -8.35
CA THR A 10 2.48 12.91 -9.01
C THR A 10 2.40 12.94 -10.53
N GLU A 11 1.31 12.45 -11.12
CA GLU A 11 1.09 12.45 -12.57
C GLU A 11 0.44 13.75 -13.06
N TYR A 12 -0.33 14.43 -12.18
CA TYR A 12 -1.14 15.59 -12.56
C TYR A 12 -0.59 16.94 -12.07
N LEU A 13 0.01 16.99 -10.87
CA LEU A 13 0.43 18.24 -10.24
C LEU A 13 1.92 18.46 -10.48
N ARG A 14 2.30 19.02 -11.63
CA ARG A 14 3.73 19.25 -11.97
C ARG A 14 4.39 20.35 -11.14
N ASP A 15 3.58 21.31 -10.66
CA ASP A 15 4.04 22.38 -9.79
C ASP A 15 4.25 21.88 -8.35
N ASP A 16 5.27 22.41 -7.67
CA ASP A 16 5.65 21.98 -6.33
C ASP A 16 4.67 22.49 -5.25
N GLU A 17 4.10 23.70 -5.39
CA GLU A 17 3.10 24.21 -4.44
C GLU A 17 1.82 23.40 -4.52
N ALA A 18 1.32 23.16 -5.74
CA ALA A 18 0.13 22.34 -5.96
C ALA A 18 0.32 20.91 -5.45
N PHE A 19 1.51 20.33 -5.66
CA PHE A 19 1.87 19.02 -5.13
C PHE A 19 1.86 18.99 -3.59
N LEU A 20 2.53 19.94 -2.93
CA LEU A 20 2.62 19.98 -1.47
C LEU A 20 1.24 20.15 -0.81
N ALA A 21 0.32 20.86 -1.47
CA ALA A 21 -1.04 21.08 -0.95
C ALA A 21 -1.85 19.78 -0.74
N VAL A 22 -1.49 18.68 -1.43
CA VAL A 22 -2.22 17.40 -1.37
C VAL A 22 -1.47 16.28 -0.65
N VAL A 23 -0.23 16.53 -0.22
CA VAL A 23 0.62 15.52 0.42
C VAL A 23 0.40 15.49 1.94
N THR A 24 0.48 14.29 2.50
CA THR A 24 0.34 14.02 3.92
C THR A 24 1.64 13.52 4.55
N PRO A 25 2.00 13.91 5.78
CA PRO A 25 3.26 13.53 6.43
C PRO A 25 3.34 12.08 6.92
N GLU A 26 2.20 11.42 7.17
CA GLU A 26 2.13 10.12 7.84
C GLU A 26 3.00 9.00 7.23
N PRO A 27 3.16 8.87 5.89
CA PRO A 27 4.03 7.84 5.31
C PRO A 27 5.50 8.03 5.70
N LEU A 28 5.97 9.27 5.83
CA LEU A 28 7.36 9.55 6.23
C LEU A 28 7.61 9.11 7.67
N ALA A 29 6.68 9.45 8.58
CA ALA A 29 6.75 9.03 9.97
C ALA A 29 6.69 7.50 10.10
N THR A 30 5.82 6.85 9.32
CA THR A 30 5.60 5.40 9.40
C THR A 30 6.77 4.60 8.83
N PHE A 31 7.32 5.01 7.70
CA PHE A 31 8.27 4.20 6.94
C PHE A 31 9.71 4.69 6.99
N PHE A 32 9.96 5.99 7.15
CA PHE A 32 11.31 6.56 6.94
C PHE A 32 11.95 7.06 8.23
N GLN A 33 11.16 7.61 9.16
CA GLN A 33 11.66 8.24 10.38
C GLN A 33 12.63 7.35 11.17
N LYS A 34 12.25 6.10 11.48
CA LYS A 34 13.11 5.16 12.20
C LYS A 34 14.45 4.93 11.48
N HIS A 35 14.42 4.73 10.17
CA HIS A 35 15.64 4.48 9.39
C HIS A 35 16.51 5.74 9.25
N ALA A 36 15.91 6.93 9.27
CA ALA A 36 16.62 8.19 9.29
C ALA A 36 17.32 8.44 10.64
N GLU A 37 16.62 8.18 11.75
CA GLU A 37 17.17 8.29 13.11
C GLU A 37 18.36 7.36 13.31
N GLU A 38 18.27 6.13 12.80
CA GLU A 38 19.35 5.14 12.78
C GLU A 38 20.48 5.45 11.75
N GLY A 39 20.37 6.55 10.99
CA GLY A 39 21.30 6.94 9.91
C GLY A 39 21.09 6.17 8.60
N LYS A 40 20.67 4.90 8.70
CA LYS A 40 20.57 3.92 7.61
C LYS A 40 19.90 4.41 6.31
N LEU A 41 18.99 5.37 6.39
CA LEU A 41 18.30 5.94 5.22
C LEU A 41 19.26 6.62 4.23
N TYR A 42 20.38 7.18 4.68
CA TYR A 42 21.31 7.94 3.83
C TYR A 42 22.71 7.33 3.72
N ASP A 43 22.99 6.24 4.42
CA ASP A 43 24.36 5.72 4.58
C ASP A 43 24.72 4.63 3.57
N ARG A 44 23.69 3.99 3.04
CA ARG A 44 23.78 2.76 2.26
C ARG A 44 22.65 2.70 1.24
N LEU A 45 22.69 1.69 0.37
CA LEU A 45 21.58 1.42 -0.54
C LEU A 45 20.30 1.13 0.26
N THR A 46 19.28 1.95 0.03
CA THR A 46 17.94 1.73 0.56
C THR A 46 17.01 1.31 -0.57
N THR A 47 16.45 0.10 -0.49
CA THR A 47 15.45 -0.40 -1.44
C THR A 47 14.06 -0.22 -0.85
N ILE A 48 13.22 0.58 -1.50
CA ILE A 48 11.85 0.86 -1.08
C ILE A 48 10.90 0.06 -1.98
N ILE A 49 10.14 -0.84 -1.36
CA ILE A 49 9.30 -1.82 -2.03
C ILE A 49 7.84 -1.57 -1.66
N GLY A 50 6.97 -1.51 -2.66
CA GLY A 50 5.53 -1.34 -2.44
C GLY A 50 4.73 -1.65 -3.70
N THR A 51 3.45 -1.98 -3.56
CA THR A 51 2.54 -2.21 -4.68
C THR A 51 2.29 -0.92 -5.48
N PRO A 52 1.77 -1.02 -6.71
CA PRO A 52 1.31 0.15 -7.45
C PRO A 52 0.36 1.02 -6.60
N GLY A 53 0.57 2.33 -6.58
CA GLY A 53 -0.30 3.24 -5.82
C GLY A 53 0.00 3.37 -4.32
N SER A 54 1.06 2.72 -3.81
CA SER A 54 1.45 2.80 -2.39
C SER A 54 2.03 4.17 -1.96
N GLY A 55 2.30 5.09 -2.90
CA GLY A 55 2.87 6.41 -2.62
C GLY A 55 4.40 6.52 -2.70
N LYS A 56 5.10 5.50 -3.22
CA LYS A 56 6.57 5.53 -3.44
C LYS A 56 7.05 6.79 -4.15
N THR A 57 6.47 7.07 -5.32
CA THR A 57 6.81 8.21 -6.15
C THR A 57 6.51 9.55 -5.47
N THR A 58 5.41 9.62 -4.70
CA THR A 58 5.08 10.80 -3.88
C THR A 58 6.17 11.05 -2.84
N LEU A 59 6.62 10.00 -2.15
CA LEU A 59 7.72 10.11 -1.19
C LEU A 59 9.01 10.54 -1.90
N ALA A 60 9.38 9.92 -3.02
CA ALA A 60 10.57 10.30 -3.77
C ALA A 60 10.60 11.78 -4.14
N ARG A 61 9.48 12.33 -4.60
CA ARG A 61 9.38 13.75 -4.96
C ARG A 61 9.57 14.69 -3.78
N LEU A 62 9.11 14.33 -2.57
CA LEU A 62 9.29 15.17 -1.38
C LEU A 62 10.75 15.44 -1.04
N PHE A 63 11.66 14.53 -1.39
CA PHE A 63 13.09 14.67 -1.11
C PHE A 63 13.84 15.43 -2.22
N GLN A 64 13.18 15.83 -3.30
CA GLN A 64 13.80 16.69 -4.31
C GLN A 64 14.14 18.06 -3.71
N TYR A 65 15.29 18.61 -4.10
CA TYR A 65 15.77 19.87 -3.53
C TYR A 65 14.79 21.04 -3.77
N SER A 66 14.23 21.14 -4.99
CA SER A 66 13.24 22.16 -5.33
C SER A 66 12.00 22.07 -4.44
N THR A 67 11.50 20.86 -4.21
CA THR A 67 10.29 20.61 -3.41
C THR A 67 10.51 20.97 -1.95
N LEU A 68 11.66 20.61 -1.36
CA LEU A 68 12.03 21.01 0.01
C LEU A 68 12.14 22.54 0.13
N ARG A 69 12.71 23.21 -0.86
CA ARG A 69 12.82 24.69 -0.87
C ARG A 69 11.45 25.36 -0.99
N THR A 70 10.59 24.87 -1.86
CA THR A 70 9.21 25.37 -2.01
C THR A 70 8.40 25.20 -0.72
N LEU A 71 8.56 24.06 -0.04
CA LEU A 71 7.95 23.83 1.26
C LEU A 71 8.43 24.84 2.31
N LEU A 72 9.75 25.04 2.42
CA LEU A 72 10.35 25.96 3.40
C LEU A 72 10.06 27.43 3.11
N ARG A 73 9.81 27.81 1.85
CA ARG A 73 9.32 29.16 1.48
C ARG A 73 7.92 29.43 2.03
N ASN A 74 7.09 28.40 2.11
CA ASN A 74 5.73 28.46 2.62
C ASN A 74 5.63 28.13 4.13
N ARG A 75 6.76 28.15 4.86
CA ARG A 75 6.77 27.97 6.32
C ARG A 75 5.88 28.98 7.04
N GLY A 76 5.21 28.55 8.10
CA GLY A 76 4.25 29.39 8.84
C GLY A 76 2.83 29.34 8.30
N GLN A 77 2.56 28.50 7.29
CA GLN A 77 1.20 28.06 6.98
C GLN A 77 0.93 26.74 7.71
N ASP A 78 -0.09 26.72 8.57
CA ASP A 78 -0.45 25.56 9.41
C ASP A 78 -0.55 24.22 8.64
N ILE A 79 -0.91 24.26 7.36
CA ILE A 79 -1.04 23.06 6.51
C ILE A 79 0.29 22.34 6.25
N TYR A 80 1.43 23.03 6.41
CA TYR A 80 2.77 22.52 6.11
C TYR A 80 3.60 22.18 7.34
N ASP A 81 3.24 22.66 8.53
CA ASP A 81 4.06 22.52 9.73
C ASP A 81 4.33 21.05 10.09
N ASP A 82 3.28 20.21 10.12
CA ASP A 82 3.42 18.76 10.37
C ASP A 82 4.34 18.06 9.35
N LEU A 83 4.34 18.54 8.09
CA LEU A 83 5.18 18.00 7.03
C LEU A 83 6.64 18.42 7.20
N ILE A 84 6.89 19.68 7.56
CA ILE A 84 8.22 20.20 7.87
C ILE A 84 8.81 19.47 9.08
N ASP A 85 8.02 19.27 10.14
CA ASP A 85 8.45 18.55 11.34
C ASP A 85 8.83 17.10 11.02
N THR A 86 8.02 16.43 10.21
CA THR A 86 8.29 15.04 9.84
C THR A 86 9.51 14.92 8.92
N LEU A 87 9.72 15.84 7.99
CA LEU A 87 10.93 15.88 7.15
C LEU A 87 12.19 16.26 7.94
N THR A 88 12.04 17.06 8.99
CA THR A 88 13.10 17.36 9.97
C THR A 88 13.46 16.11 10.77
N ALA A 89 12.46 15.36 11.25
CA ALA A 89 12.67 14.07 11.90
C ALA A 89 13.33 13.04 10.96
N CYS A 90 13.01 13.09 9.68
CA CYS A 90 13.67 12.28 8.64
C CYS A 90 15.06 12.82 8.23
N ARG A 91 15.57 13.89 8.85
CA ARG A 91 16.86 14.54 8.56
C ARG A 91 17.02 15.04 7.12
N ALA A 92 15.92 15.30 6.41
CA ALA A 92 15.94 15.99 5.12
C ALA A 92 16.01 17.52 5.26
N ILE A 93 15.64 18.01 6.44
CA ILE A 93 15.70 19.42 6.83
C ILE A 93 16.52 19.49 8.13
N THR A 94 17.49 20.39 8.17
CA THR A 94 18.30 20.69 9.36
C THR A 94 18.35 22.19 9.53
N THR A 95 18.12 22.69 10.75
CA THR A 95 18.17 24.14 11.08
C THR A 95 17.30 25.01 10.13
N GLY A 96 16.15 24.48 9.69
CA GLY A 96 15.23 25.19 8.81
C GLY A 96 15.68 25.31 7.35
N MET A 97 16.70 24.56 6.94
CA MET A 97 17.24 24.50 5.58
C MET A 97 17.28 23.05 5.08
N PRO A 98 17.20 22.80 3.76
CA PRO A 98 17.42 21.46 3.23
C PRO A 98 18.81 20.97 3.62
N SER A 99 18.92 19.72 4.06
CA SER A 99 20.20 19.05 4.34
C SER A 99 20.62 18.09 3.23
N VAL A 100 19.72 17.83 2.28
CA VAL A 100 19.92 16.91 1.16
C VAL A 100 19.68 17.63 -0.17
N ILE A 101 20.45 17.23 -1.19
CA ILE A 101 20.18 17.55 -2.59
C ILE A 101 19.68 16.27 -3.27
N GLY A 102 18.37 16.04 -3.18
CA GLY A 102 17.74 14.87 -3.78
C GLY A 102 17.45 15.06 -5.25
N ALA A 103 17.76 14.04 -6.06
CA ALA A 103 17.36 13.94 -7.45
C ALA A 103 16.59 12.63 -7.68
N ARG A 104 15.38 12.76 -8.24
CA ARG A 104 14.57 11.61 -8.68
C ARG A 104 14.83 11.34 -10.16
N LEU A 105 15.15 10.10 -10.48
CA LEU A 105 15.29 9.59 -11.84
C LEU A 105 14.30 8.44 -12.05
N PRO A 106 13.22 8.64 -12.83
CA PRO A 106 12.37 7.53 -13.24
C PRO A 106 13.14 6.64 -14.23
N LEU A 107 13.17 5.34 -13.94
CA LEU A 107 13.76 4.34 -14.82
C LEU A 107 12.75 3.93 -15.89
N GLU A 108 12.65 4.76 -16.93
CA GLU A 108 11.77 4.58 -18.09
C GLU A 108 12.32 3.55 -19.10
N GLY A 109 11.57 3.32 -20.20
CA GLY A 109 11.84 2.25 -21.17
C GLY A 109 13.24 2.28 -21.79
N GLU A 110 13.80 3.46 -22.03
CA GLU A 110 15.14 3.65 -22.61
C GLU A 110 16.26 2.95 -21.81
N TYR A 111 16.13 2.82 -20.48
CA TYR A 111 17.12 2.11 -19.68
C TYR A 111 17.07 0.59 -19.90
N ARG A 112 15.88 0.07 -20.22
CA ARG A 112 15.68 -1.35 -20.54
C ARG A 112 16.29 -1.69 -21.90
N GLU A 113 16.25 -0.77 -22.85
CA GLU A 113 16.75 -0.98 -24.22
C GLU A 113 18.24 -1.33 -24.27
N PHE A 114 19.05 -0.84 -23.33
CA PHE A 114 20.47 -1.24 -23.21
C PHE A 114 20.66 -2.76 -23.08
N TRP A 115 19.68 -3.49 -22.56
CA TRP A 115 19.74 -4.93 -22.46
C TRP A 115 19.73 -5.62 -23.83
N GLU A 116 19.06 -5.03 -24.81
CA GLU A 116 18.89 -5.56 -26.16
C GLU A 116 20.09 -5.28 -27.08
N PHE A 117 21.06 -4.45 -26.64
CA PHE A 117 22.24 -4.16 -27.45
C PHE A 117 23.06 -5.43 -27.75
N PRO A 118 23.73 -5.52 -28.90
CA PRO A 118 24.58 -6.66 -29.24
C PRO A 118 25.97 -6.57 -28.60
N TYR A 119 26.07 -6.10 -27.35
CA TYR A 119 27.33 -5.94 -26.62
C TYR A 119 27.45 -6.92 -25.45
N PRO A 120 28.68 -7.15 -24.95
CA PRO A 120 28.87 -7.87 -23.69
C PRO A 120 28.13 -7.20 -22.52
N ASP A 121 27.66 -8.01 -21.57
CA ASP A 121 26.87 -7.54 -20.41
C ASP A 121 27.61 -6.51 -19.55
N GLU A 122 28.94 -6.59 -19.50
CA GLU A 122 29.79 -5.62 -18.80
C GLU A 122 29.72 -4.23 -19.44
N LEU A 123 29.80 -4.15 -20.77
CA LEU A 123 29.70 -2.90 -21.51
C LEU A 123 28.30 -2.31 -21.40
N LYS A 124 27.25 -3.15 -21.54
CA LYS A 124 25.85 -2.74 -21.32
C LYS A 124 25.65 -2.12 -19.93
N SER A 125 26.14 -2.81 -18.90
CA SER A 125 26.05 -2.35 -17.51
C SER A 125 26.86 -1.06 -17.30
N GLY A 126 28.03 -0.95 -17.92
CA GLY A 126 28.88 0.25 -17.89
C GLY A 126 28.20 1.47 -18.51
N LEU A 127 27.64 1.33 -19.72
CA LEU A 127 26.90 2.39 -20.42
C LEU A 127 25.69 2.85 -19.61
N MET A 128 24.87 1.92 -19.11
CA MET A 128 23.73 2.24 -18.26
C MET A 128 24.17 2.98 -16.99
N THR A 129 25.24 2.52 -16.34
CA THR A 129 25.76 3.14 -15.11
C THR A 129 26.29 4.56 -15.36
N ALA A 130 26.99 4.78 -16.47
CA ALA A 130 27.48 6.10 -16.87
C ALA A 130 26.31 7.06 -17.16
N LEU A 131 25.27 6.60 -17.87
CA LEU A 131 24.08 7.38 -18.17
C LEU A 131 23.32 7.77 -16.89
N LEU A 132 23.10 6.81 -15.99
CA LEU A 132 22.43 7.07 -14.70
C LEU A 132 23.19 8.11 -13.87
N GLN A 133 24.51 8.01 -13.82
CA GLN A 133 25.35 8.98 -13.12
C GLN A 133 25.28 10.36 -13.77
N ALA A 134 25.36 10.45 -15.10
CA ALA A 134 25.27 11.72 -15.83
C ALA A 134 23.93 12.40 -15.56
N ARG A 135 22.83 11.67 -15.75
CA ARG A 135 21.48 12.19 -15.49
C ARG A 135 21.24 12.57 -14.04
N THR A 136 21.86 11.88 -13.10
CA THR A 136 21.77 12.24 -11.68
C THR A 136 22.40 13.60 -11.43
N VAL A 137 23.60 13.82 -11.96
CA VAL A 137 24.30 15.11 -11.85
C VAL A 137 23.48 16.23 -12.49
N LEU A 138 22.95 15.99 -13.70
CA LEU A 138 22.08 16.95 -14.38
C LEU A 138 20.83 17.27 -13.55
N ALA A 139 20.21 16.26 -12.94
CA ALA A 139 19.03 16.43 -12.11
C ALA A 139 19.31 17.22 -10.82
N TRP A 140 20.42 16.94 -10.12
CA TRP A 140 20.82 17.72 -8.93
C TRP A 140 20.98 19.21 -9.27
N ILE A 141 21.72 19.53 -10.33
CA ILE A 141 21.99 20.91 -10.73
C ILE A 141 20.70 21.59 -11.20
N ARG A 142 19.87 20.89 -11.98
CA ARG A 142 18.56 21.40 -12.43
C ARG A 142 17.64 21.71 -11.26
N ASP A 143 17.52 20.83 -10.27
CA ASP A 143 16.64 21.04 -9.11
C ASP A 143 17.11 22.23 -8.25
N VAL A 144 18.43 22.48 -8.16
CA VAL A 144 18.99 23.70 -7.55
C VAL A 144 18.62 24.96 -8.32
N GLN A 145 18.72 24.94 -9.65
CA GLN A 145 18.32 26.06 -10.50
C GLN A 145 16.81 26.33 -10.42
N LEU A 146 15.97 25.29 -10.41
CA LEU A 146 14.51 25.41 -10.24
C LEU A 146 14.15 26.00 -8.87
N ALA A 147 14.94 25.73 -7.84
CA ALA A 147 14.80 26.38 -6.55
C ALA A 147 15.21 27.86 -6.56
N GLY A 148 15.74 28.39 -7.66
CA GLY A 148 16.11 29.80 -7.83
C GLY A 148 17.54 30.14 -7.40
N ALA A 149 18.39 29.15 -7.11
CA ALA A 149 19.80 29.37 -6.78
C ALA A 149 20.65 29.51 -8.05
N SER A 150 21.72 30.30 -7.99
CA SER A 150 22.68 30.36 -9.10
C SER A 150 23.50 29.08 -9.17
N ILE A 151 23.84 28.66 -10.38
CA ILE A 151 24.78 27.54 -10.59
C ILE A 151 26.19 27.89 -10.07
N ASP A 152 26.54 29.18 -10.06
CA ASP A 152 27.86 29.65 -9.62
C ASP A 152 28.03 29.57 -8.10
N ASP A 153 26.91 29.49 -7.38
CA ASP A 153 26.89 29.38 -5.92
C ASP A 153 27.01 27.91 -5.45
N LEU A 154 27.00 26.96 -6.38
CA LEU A 154 27.07 25.53 -6.12
C LEU A 154 28.48 24.98 -6.41
N GLU A 155 29.10 24.42 -5.38
CA GLU A 155 30.41 23.79 -5.45
C GLU A 155 30.32 22.32 -5.01
N ILE A 156 31.10 21.46 -5.68
CA ILE A 156 31.25 20.06 -5.33
C ILE A 156 32.42 19.91 -4.37
N VAL A 157 32.18 19.21 -3.27
CA VAL A 157 33.21 18.78 -2.34
C VAL A 157 33.56 17.33 -2.66
N PRO A 158 34.74 17.06 -3.23
CA PRO A 158 35.17 15.70 -3.55
C PRO A 158 35.60 14.96 -2.28
N ARG A 159 35.61 13.62 -2.37
CA ARG A 159 36.23 12.75 -1.38
C ARG A 159 37.73 13.01 -1.29
N PRO A 160 38.35 12.70 -0.13
CA PRO A 160 39.80 12.60 -0.03
C PRO A 160 40.33 11.63 -1.08
N ASP A 161 41.48 11.95 -1.68
CA ASP A 161 42.20 11.14 -2.67
C ASP A 161 41.51 10.97 -4.05
N ALA A 162 40.52 11.81 -4.37
CA ALA A 162 39.81 11.77 -5.65
C ALA A 162 40.32 12.77 -6.71
N ASP A 163 41.48 13.41 -6.51
CA ASP A 163 41.96 14.53 -7.34
C ASP A 163 42.04 14.23 -8.84
N ALA A 164 42.53 13.05 -9.22
CA ALA A 164 42.63 12.65 -10.63
C ALA A 164 41.25 12.38 -11.26
N ALA A 165 40.31 11.80 -10.49
CA ALA A 165 38.96 11.50 -10.93
C ALA A 165 38.07 12.75 -10.98
N LEU A 166 38.40 13.78 -10.19
CA LEU A 166 37.71 15.06 -10.16
C LEU A 166 37.77 15.79 -11.51
N THR A 167 38.91 15.75 -12.19
CA THR A 167 39.04 16.33 -13.53
C THR A 167 38.15 15.59 -14.54
N ALA A 168 38.01 14.27 -14.41
CA ALA A 168 37.21 13.46 -15.33
C ALA A 168 35.70 13.79 -15.26
N ILE A 169 35.23 14.33 -14.14
CA ILE A 169 33.83 14.73 -13.93
C ILE A 169 33.58 16.23 -14.15
N GLY A 170 34.60 17.02 -14.51
CA GLY A 170 34.46 18.46 -14.81
C GLY A 170 34.92 19.43 -13.71
N GLY A 171 35.59 18.93 -12.66
CA GLY A 171 36.15 19.76 -11.58
C GLY A 171 35.21 19.99 -10.39
N THR A 172 35.48 21.03 -9.59
CA THR A 172 34.69 21.38 -8.39
C THR A 172 33.52 22.32 -8.69
N GLY A 173 33.61 23.14 -9.74
CA GLY A 173 32.56 24.08 -10.09
C GLY A 173 31.37 23.39 -10.77
N ALA A 174 30.14 23.70 -10.34
CA ALA A 174 28.96 23.07 -10.90
C ALA A 174 28.79 23.28 -12.41
N ARG A 175 29.28 24.39 -12.99
CA ARG A 175 29.26 24.61 -14.45
C ARG A 175 30.06 23.55 -15.23
N GLY A 176 31.32 23.32 -14.83
CA GLY A 176 32.17 22.34 -15.51
C GLY A 176 31.62 20.92 -15.38
N VAL A 177 31.06 20.60 -14.21
CA VAL A 177 30.42 19.30 -13.98
C VAL A 177 29.12 19.14 -14.77
N LEU A 178 28.32 20.21 -14.91
CA LEU A 178 27.13 20.22 -15.76
C LEU A 178 27.48 19.97 -17.23
N GLU A 179 28.47 20.69 -17.76
CA GLU A 179 28.95 20.55 -19.14
C GLU A 179 29.42 19.12 -19.40
N ARG A 180 30.25 18.59 -18.49
CA ARG A 180 30.77 17.23 -18.62
C ARG A 180 29.67 16.17 -18.56
N ALA A 181 28.68 16.33 -17.68
CA ALA A 181 27.54 15.41 -17.61
C ALA A 181 26.70 15.42 -18.90
N ARG A 182 26.52 16.59 -19.54
CA ARG A 182 25.81 16.71 -20.83
C ARG A 182 26.56 16.04 -21.96
N GLU A 183 27.88 16.17 -22.00
CA GLU A 183 28.72 15.50 -23.00
C GLU A 183 28.57 13.98 -22.92
N ILE A 184 28.61 13.42 -21.70
CA ILE A 184 28.46 11.97 -21.47
C ILE A 184 27.05 11.50 -21.80
N GLU A 185 26.01 12.22 -21.38
CA GLU A 185 24.63 11.88 -21.75
C GLU A 185 24.45 11.88 -23.27
N LEU A 186 24.96 12.89 -23.96
CA LEU A 186 24.86 13.00 -25.42
C LEU A 186 25.62 11.88 -26.14
N ALA A 187 26.82 11.53 -25.68
CA ALA A 187 27.60 10.44 -26.24
C ALA A 187 26.85 9.10 -26.14
N ILE A 188 26.31 8.80 -24.96
CA ILE A 188 25.54 7.56 -24.74
C ILE A 188 24.22 7.58 -25.53
N TYR A 189 23.56 8.73 -25.61
CA TYR A 189 22.36 8.90 -26.42
C TYR A 189 22.63 8.59 -27.90
N ASN A 190 23.74 9.10 -28.45
CA ASN A 190 24.13 8.83 -29.84
C ASN A 190 24.36 7.34 -30.11
N ILE A 191 24.95 6.62 -29.15
CA ILE A 191 25.11 5.15 -29.23
C ILE A 191 23.73 4.47 -29.28
N SER A 192 22.80 4.89 -28.42
CA SER A 192 21.45 4.31 -28.36
C SER A 192 20.58 4.63 -29.58
N ALA A 193 20.78 5.81 -30.19
CA ALA A 193 20.03 6.27 -31.35
C ALA A 193 20.61 5.77 -32.68
N ALA A 194 21.78 5.13 -32.67
CA ALA A 194 22.44 4.64 -33.87
C ALA A 194 21.63 3.50 -34.51
N LEU A 195 21.36 3.61 -35.83
CA LEU A 195 20.66 2.57 -36.58
C LEU A 195 21.45 1.26 -36.65
N VAL A 196 22.78 1.37 -36.67
CA VAL A 196 23.73 0.27 -36.58
C VAL A 196 24.54 0.49 -35.31
N PRO A 197 24.57 -0.47 -34.37
CA PRO A 197 25.36 -0.37 -33.15
C PRO A 197 26.85 -0.13 -33.48
N PRO A 198 27.49 0.92 -32.94
CA PRO A 198 28.90 1.22 -33.20
C PRO A 198 29.84 0.10 -32.73
N GLU A 199 31.04 0.05 -33.29
CA GLU A 199 32.05 -0.92 -32.87
C GLU A 199 32.56 -0.61 -31.45
N ILE A 200 32.95 -1.65 -30.70
CA ILE A 200 33.37 -1.50 -29.30
C ILE A 200 34.54 -0.50 -29.15
N ASP A 201 35.50 -0.53 -30.09
CA ASP A 201 36.65 0.37 -30.09
C ASP A 201 36.27 1.86 -30.29
N GLU A 202 35.13 2.14 -30.91
CA GLU A 202 34.61 3.50 -31.10
C GLU A 202 33.92 3.96 -29.81
N ILE A 203 33.14 3.09 -29.18
CA ILE A 203 32.51 3.33 -27.88
C ILE A 203 33.55 3.58 -26.80
N ASP A 204 34.63 2.80 -26.78
CA ASP A 204 35.71 2.98 -25.81
C ASP A 204 36.44 4.33 -26.00
N ARG A 205 36.57 4.81 -27.23
CA ARG A 205 37.16 6.13 -27.50
C ARG A 205 36.23 7.28 -27.12
N GLU A 206 34.93 7.14 -27.32
CA GLU A 206 33.95 8.21 -27.04
C GLU A 206 33.53 8.24 -25.57
N VAL A 207 33.27 7.08 -24.97
CA VAL A 207 32.72 6.94 -23.61
C VAL A 207 33.79 6.51 -22.60
N ALA A 208 34.67 5.56 -22.94
CA ALA A 208 35.69 5.06 -22.00
C ALA A 208 36.94 5.96 -21.89
N ALA A 209 37.20 6.84 -22.87
CA ALA A 209 38.22 7.90 -22.73
C ALA A 209 37.91 8.86 -21.55
N ALA A 210 36.68 8.82 -21.05
CA ALA A 210 36.23 9.47 -19.82
C ALA A 210 35.97 8.42 -18.73
N ALA A 211 36.81 8.32 -17.70
CA ALA A 211 36.45 7.58 -16.49
C ALA A 211 35.35 8.32 -15.69
N TYR A 212 34.16 8.49 -16.27
CA TYR A 212 33.08 9.29 -15.71
C TYR A 212 32.38 8.54 -14.57
N ARG A 213 32.80 8.84 -13.34
CA ARG A 213 32.31 8.17 -12.11
C ARG A 213 32.02 9.18 -10.99
N PRO A 214 31.08 10.12 -11.18
CA PRO A 214 30.79 11.14 -10.17
C PRO A 214 30.41 10.55 -8.80
N PHE A 215 29.80 9.36 -8.72
CA PHE A 215 29.43 8.78 -7.43
C PHE A 215 30.65 8.30 -6.62
N ASP A 216 31.75 7.99 -7.29
CA ASP A 216 33.01 7.63 -6.64
C ASP A 216 33.77 8.86 -6.14
N VAL A 217 33.45 10.06 -6.66
CA VAL A 217 34.15 11.32 -6.41
C VAL A 217 33.41 12.23 -5.42
N ILE A 218 32.11 12.42 -5.60
CA ILE A 218 31.33 13.44 -4.87
C ILE A 218 31.07 12.97 -3.43
N GLU A 219 31.45 13.79 -2.46
CA GLU A 219 31.11 13.58 -1.04
C GLU A 219 29.91 14.43 -0.62
N THR A 220 29.99 15.75 -0.82
CA THR A 220 28.91 16.69 -0.52
C THR A 220 28.85 17.82 -1.54
N PHE A 221 27.76 18.60 -1.52
CA PHE A 221 27.65 19.87 -2.22
C PHE A 221 27.70 21.02 -1.22
N LEU A 222 28.37 22.11 -1.59
CA LEU A 222 28.37 23.36 -0.86
C LEU A 222 27.56 24.38 -1.65
N LEU A 223 26.49 24.90 -1.06
CA LEU A 223 25.67 25.95 -1.66
C LEU A 223 25.84 27.27 -0.89
N LYS A 224 26.24 28.33 -1.58
CA LYS A 224 26.51 29.66 -1.01
C LYS A 224 25.39 30.63 -1.37
N GLU A 225 24.37 30.76 -0.53
CA GLU A 225 23.26 31.69 -0.73
C GLU A 225 23.24 32.78 0.35
N HIS A 226 23.04 34.04 -0.02
CA HIS A 226 22.77 35.15 0.91
C HIS A 226 23.73 35.23 2.13
N ASN A 227 25.03 35.03 1.88
CA ASN A 227 26.09 35.04 2.90
C ASN A 227 26.03 33.87 3.91
N GLN A 228 25.26 32.82 3.60
CA GLN A 228 25.22 31.55 4.34
C GLN A 228 25.69 30.42 3.43
N SER A 229 26.47 29.49 3.99
CA SER A 229 26.91 28.29 3.30
C SER A 229 26.18 27.09 3.87
N SER A 230 25.52 26.33 3.00
CA SER A 230 24.80 25.11 3.37
C SER A 230 25.51 23.90 2.77
N VAL A 231 25.78 22.90 3.61
CA VAL A 231 26.32 21.61 3.15
C VAL A 231 25.15 20.68 2.87
N LEU A 232 25.06 20.21 1.63
CA LEU A 232 23.99 19.36 1.14
C LEU A 232 24.53 17.97 0.86
N LYS A 233 23.90 16.95 1.47
CA LYS A 233 24.24 15.55 1.20
C LYS A 233 23.59 15.11 -0.13
N PRO A 234 24.35 14.57 -1.09
CA PRO A 234 23.79 14.04 -2.32
C PRO A 234 22.87 12.84 -2.06
N LEU A 235 21.70 12.87 -2.69
CA LEU A 235 20.75 11.76 -2.70
C LEU A 235 20.26 11.51 -4.12
N VAL A 236 20.45 10.28 -4.62
CA VAL A 236 19.84 9.80 -5.85
C VAL A 236 18.69 8.85 -5.53
N ILE A 237 17.58 9.01 -6.24
CA ILE A 237 16.38 8.18 -6.09
C ILE A 237 16.04 7.60 -7.46
N PHE A 238 16.38 6.33 -7.67
CA PHE A 238 16.00 5.58 -8.86
C PHE A 238 14.58 5.06 -8.69
N ASP A 239 13.62 5.71 -9.36
CA ASP A 239 12.20 5.35 -9.32
C ASP A 239 11.85 4.35 -10.41
N ASP A 240 10.77 3.60 -10.20
CA ASP A 240 10.26 2.60 -11.16
C ASP A 240 11.29 1.56 -11.64
N ALA A 241 12.18 1.12 -10.75
CA ALA A 241 13.26 0.18 -11.10
C ALA A 241 12.80 -1.21 -11.58
N HIS A 242 11.52 -1.53 -11.37
CA HIS A 242 10.86 -2.73 -11.90
C HIS A 242 10.75 -2.75 -13.44
N SER A 243 10.92 -1.60 -14.10
CA SER A 243 10.93 -1.50 -15.57
C SER A 243 12.18 -2.14 -16.20
N LEU A 244 13.28 -2.22 -15.45
CA LEU A 244 14.54 -2.79 -15.89
C LEU A 244 14.43 -4.30 -16.16
N HIS A 245 15.33 -4.83 -16.98
CA HIS A 245 15.49 -6.29 -17.07
C HIS A 245 15.98 -6.85 -15.72
N PRO A 246 15.55 -8.04 -15.27
CA PRO A 246 15.96 -8.58 -13.95
C PRO A 246 17.47 -8.63 -13.73
N ALA A 247 18.25 -8.98 -14.76
CA ALA A 247 19.71 -8.96 -14.68
C ALA A 247 20.29 -7.53 -14.57
N GLN A 248 19.70 -6.55 -15.26
CA GLN A 248 20.08 -5.13 -15.11
C GLN A 248 19.76 -4.65 -13.70
N PHE A 249 18.59 -4.99 -13.17
CA PHE A 249 18.18 -4.63 -11.81
C PHE A 249 19.14 -5.20 -10.76
N GLN A 250 19.53 -6.47 -10.90
CA GLN A 250 20.52 -7.10 -10.02
C GLN A 250 21.90 -6.44 -10.15
N SER A 251 22.34 -6.11 -11.36
CA SER A 251 23.59 -5.38 -11.62
C SER A 251 23.59 -4.01 -10.96
N LEU A 252 22.50 -3.25 -11.10
CA LEU A 252 22.28 -1.95 -10.45
C LEU A 252 22.36 -2.07 -8.91
N GLN A 253 21.69 -3.06 -8.32
CA GLN A 253 21.74 -3.29 -6.87
C GLN A 253 23.16 -3.62 -6.38
N ARG A 254 23.91 -4.45 -7.11
CA ARG A 254 25.32 -4.80 -6.79
C ARG A 254 26.25 -3.59 -6.91
N TRP A 255 26.07 -2.74 -7.92
CA TRP A 255 26.84 -1.52 -8.05
C TRP A 255 26.55 -0.56 -6.88
N LEU A 256 25.28 -0.35 -6.55
CA LEU A 256 24.88 0.56 -5.47
C LEU A 256 25.17 -0.01 -4.08
N SER A 257 25.35 -1.32 -3.87
CA SER A 257 25.68 -1.85 -2.54
C SER A 257 27.11 -1.54 -2.08
N ARG A 258 27.99 -1.06 -2.97
CA ARG A 258 29.39 -0.68 -2.66
C ARG A 258 29.46 0.32 -1.50
N ARG A 259 30.26 0.02 -0.48
CA ARG A 259 30.39 0.83 0.75
C ARG A 259 31.15 2.15 0.57
N GLU A 260 31.94 2.23 -0.50
CA GLU A 260 32.79 3.39 -0.78
C GLU A 260 31.99 4.60 -1.28
N LEU A 261 30.79 4.36 -1.83
CA LEU A 261 29.92 5.41 -2.34
C LEU A 261 29.42 6.29 -1.18
N ARG A 262 29.78 7.58 -1.21
CA ARG A 262 29.32 8.61 -0.25
C ARG A 262 27.95 9.17 -0.61
N VAL A 263 27.55 9.04 -1.87
CA VAL A 263 26.22 9.40 -2.36
C VAL A 263 25.17 8.50 -1.70
N SER A 264 24.15 9.14 -1.12
CA SER A 264 22.96 8.45 -0.61
C SER A 264 22.17 7.94 -1.80
N ARG A 265 21.66 6.70 -1.75
CA ARG A 265 21.04 6.06 -2.92
C ARG A 265 19.83 5.23 -2.55
N TRP A 266 18.71 5.56 -3.19
CA TRP A 266 17.46 4.85 -3.05
C TRP A 266 17.06 4.20 -4.37
N VAL A 267 16.47 3.01 -4.26
CA VAL A 267 15.90 2.27 -5.37
C VAL A 267 14.46 1.95 -5.02
N LEU A 268 13.52 2.46 -5.80
CA LEU A 268 12.09 2.22 -5.62
C LEU A 268 11.63 1.18 -6.63
N THR A 269 11.04 0.10 -6.14
CA THR A 269 10.57 -0.99 -7.00
C THR A 269 9.21 -1.54 -6.55
N ARG A 270 8.59 -2.33 -7.40
CA ARG A 270 7.34 -3.04 -7.12
C ARG A 270 7.65 -4.47 -6.66
N LEU A 271 6.68 -5.10 -5.97
CA LEU A 271 6.83 -6.47 -5.47
C LEU A 271 6.88 -7.51 -6.61
N ASP A 272 6.29 -7.22 -7.77
CA ASP A 272 6.28 -8.11 -8.93
C ASP A 272 7.64 -8.19 -9.64
N ALA A 273 8.57 -7.28 -9.35
CA ALA A 273 9.96 -7.34 -9.82
C ALA A 273 10.84 -8.28 -8.99
N LEU A 274 10.37 -8.70 -7.81
CA LEU A 274 11.11 -9.61 -6.94
C LEU A 274 10.87 -11.06 -7.35
N THR A 275 11.59 -12.01 -6.73
CA THR A 275 11.26 -13.43 -6.91
C THR A 275 10.03 -13.82 -6.09
N PRO A 276 9.30 -14.88 -6.46
CA PRO A 276 8.20 -15.39 -5.61
C PRO A 276 8.65 -15.70 -4.18
N ALA A 277 9.87 -16.21 -3.99
CA ALA A 277 10.39 -16.51 -2.67
C ALA A 277 10.58 -15.23 -1.83
N ASP A 278 11.12 -14.16 -2.40
CA ASP A 278 11.33 -12.88 -1.71
C ASP A 278 10.01 -12.20 -1.28
N VAL A 279 8.91 -12.48 -1.98
CA VAL A 279 7.58 -11.92 -1.66
C VAL A 279 6.81 -12.78 -0.66
N LEU A 280 6.92 -14.10 -0.77
CA LEU A 280 6.10 -15.04 0.01
C LEU A 280 6.74 -15.46 1.34
N VAL A 281 8.07 -15.41 1.45
CA VAL A 281 8.83 -15.87 2.62
C VAL A 281 9.45 -14.67 3.34
N GLU A 282 9.47 -14.68 4.67
CA GLU A 282 10.11 -13.59 5.44
C GLU A 282 11.64 -13.63 5.34
N GLU A 283 12.29 -12.46 5.31
CA GLU A 283 13.76 -12.31 5.22
C GLU A 283 14.54 -13.13 6.27
N ASN A 284 13.98 -13.36 7.47
CA ASN A 284 14.64 -14.13 8.52
C ASN A 284 14.76 -15.64 8.20
N GLU A 285 13.90 -16.18 7.33
CA GLU A 285 13.98 -17.59 6.88
C GLU A 285 14.71 -17.75 5.54
N ILE A 286 14.81 -16.68 4.74
CA ILE A 286 15.60 -16.64 3.49
C ILE A 286 17.11 -16.70 3.78
N ALA A 287 17.55 -16.37 5.01
CA ALA A 287 18.94 -16.46 5.46
C ALA A 287 19.57 -17.89 5.40
N HIS A 288 18.79 -18.91 5.03
CA HIS A 288 19.30 -20.26 4.74
C HIS A 288 19.63 -20.51 3.25
N ALA A 289 19.47 -19.52 2.39
CA ALA A 289 19.86 -19.54 0.97
C ALA A 289 20.86 -18.41 0.66
N ASP A 290 21.96 -18.35 1.41
CA ASP A 290 23.01 -17.34 1.20
C ASP A 290 23.75 -17.59 -0.14
N GLU A 291 23.77 -16.56 -1.00
CA GLU A 291 24.89 -16.34 -1.92
C GLU A 291 26.17 -16.17 -1.07
N PRO A 292 27.29 -16.83 -1.42
CA PRO A 292 28.51 -16.71 -0.64
C PRO A 292 29.02 -15.26 -0.64
N GLY A 293 29.08 -14.62 0.54
CA GLY A 293 29.85 -13.39 0.78
C GLY A 293 29.07 -12.13 1.17
N LEU A 294 27.73 -12.10 1.08
CA LEU A 294 26.92 -10.90 1.38
C LEU A 294 25.95 -11.15 2.53
N LYS A 295 26.28 -10.70 3.75
CA LYS A 295 25.27 -10.58 4.82
C LYS A 295 24.35 -9.39 4.50
N LYS A 296 23.32 -9.61 3.66
CA LYS A 296 22.40 -8.60 3.10
C LYS A 296 21.90 -7.56 4.13
N SER A 297 21.59 -7.97 5.36
CA SER A 297 21.07 -7.08 6.41
C SER A 297 22.07 -6.03 6.95
N ARG A 298 23.38 -6.22 6.76
CA ARG A 298 24.39 -5.25 7.22
C ARG A 298 24.72 -4.19 6.17
N GLU A 299 24.41 -4.43 4.90
CA GLU A 299 24.90 -3.62 3.77
C GLU A 299 23.80 -2.87 3.04
N THR A 300 22.56 -3.37 3.07
CA THR A 300 21.40 -2.72 2.45
C THR A 300 20.28 -2.54 3.46
N THR A 301 19.45 -1.51 3.25
CA THR A 301 18.20 -1.32 4.00
C THR A 301 17.03 -1.62 3.08
N THR A 302 16.11 -2.49 3.49
CA THR A 302 14.85 -2.72 2.76
C THR A 302 13.70 -2.07 3.53
N ILE A 303 12.89 -1.25 2.85
CA ILE A 303 11.69 -0.63 3.42
C ILE A 303 10.48 -1.14 2.65
N TRP A 304 9.63 -1.92 3.34
CA TRP A 304 8.39 -2.44 2.78
C TRP A 304 7.23 -1.51 3.16
N MET A 305 6.54 -0.95 2.17
CA MET A 305 5.42 -0.03 2.43
C MET A 305 4.11 -0.75 2.82
N GLN A 306 4.01 -2.07 2.59
CA GLN A 306 2.76 -2.84 2.75
C GLN A 306 2.93 -4.21 3.43
N SER A 307 4.17 -4.60 3.77
CA SER A 307 4.48 -5.93 4.31
C SER A 307 5.38 -5.81 5.55
N GLY A 308 4.96 -6.45 6.66
CA GLY A 308 5.78 -6.62 7.87
C GLY A 308 5.50 -5.61 8.99
N GLY A 309 5.53 -6.09 10.24
CA GLY A 309 5.44 -5.26 11.44
C GLY A 309 4.07 -5.24 12.14
N ASP A 310 3.89 -4.26 13.04
CA ASP A 310 2.66 -4.08 13.83
C ASP A 310 1.49 -3.60 12.96
N ARG A 311 0.70 -4.56 12.47
CA ARG A 311 -0.47 -4.34 11.60
C ARG A 311 -1.51 -3.41 12.21
N LEU A 312 -1.66 -3.39 13.55
CA LEU A 312 -2.64 -2.51 14.19
C LEU A 312 -2.19 -1.06 14.09
N ASN A 313 -0.90 -0.80 14.32
CA ASN A 313 -0.32 0.52 14.15
C ASN A 313 -0.31 0.95 12.68
N GLN A 314 0.02 0.07 11.74
CA GLN A 314 -0.07 0.37 10.31
C GLN A 314 -1.48 0.74 9.86
N ARG A 315 -2.50 -0.02 10.29
CA ARG A 315 -3.90 0.28 9.98
C ARG A 315 -4.31 1.65 10.55
N ARG A 316 -3.90 1.98 11.78
CA ARG A 316 -4.18 3.28 12.40
C ARG A 316 -3.47 4.42 11.66
N ALA A 317 -2.20 4.25 11.33
CA ALA A 317 -1.41 5.21 10.58
C ALA A 317 -2.01 5.45 9.18
N PHE A 318 -2.40 4.39 8.48
CA PHE A 318 -3.05 4.49 7.17
C PHE A 318 -4.40 5.19 7.25
N ARG A 319 -5.23 4.91 8.25
CA ARG A 319 -6.49 5.65 8.45
C ARG A 319 -6.26 7.14 8.65
N LYS A 320 -5.24 7.52 9.45
CA LYS A 320 -4.88 8.93 9.65
C LYS A 320 -4.45 9.57 8.32
N MET A 321 -3.54 8.91 7.61
CA MET A 321 -3.07 9.33 6.28
C MET A 321 -4.22 9.51 5.27
N ALA A 322 -5.08 8.50 5.13
CA ALA A 322 -6.17 8.49 4.16
C ALA A 322 -7.18 9.62 4.44
N LYS A 323 -7.52 9.86 5.71
CA LYS A 323 -8.37 10.99 6.12
C LYS A 323 -7.73 12.34 5.81
N GLY A 324 -6.46 12.51 6.18
CA GLY A 324 -5.71 13.74 5.88
C GLY A 324 -5.65 14.02 4.38
N MET A 325 -5.39 12.98 3.58
CA MET A 325 -5.31 13.06 2.13
C MET A 325 -6.66 13.43 1.52
N ALA A 326 -7.75 12.76 1.93
CA ALA A 326 -9.09 13.08 1.46
C ALA A 326 -9.48 14.53 1.76
N ASN A 327 -9.18 15.03 2.96
CA ASN A 327 -9.51 16.40 3.35
C ASN A 327 -8.73 17.42 2.52
N ARG A 328 -7.43 17.18 2.28
CA ARG A 328 -6.61 18.04 1.40
C ARG A 328 -7.11 18.04 -0.04
N TYR A 329 -7.45 16.88 -0.61
CA TYR A 329 -7.99 16.79 -1.97
C TYR A 329 -9.36 17.47 -2.09
N LEU A 330 -10.21 17.32 -1.07
CA LEU A 330 -11.53 17.95 -1.03
C LEU A 330 -11.41 19.48 -0.98
N ALA A 331 -10.42 20.02 -0.26
CA ALA A 331 -10.13 21.44 -0.20
C ALA A 331 -9.68 22.03 -1.55
N GLN A 332 -9.12 21.22 -2.46
CA GLN A 332 -8.78 21.65 -3.82
C GLN A 332 -10.00 21.80 -4.73
N MET A 333 -11.17 21.27 -4.33
CA MET A 333 -12.39 21.34 -5.12
C MET A 333 -13.20 22.58 -4.72
N GLU A 334 -13.29 23.54 -5.64
CA GLU A 334 -13.91 24.86 -5.39
C GLU A 334 -15.34 24.78 -4.81
N ILE A 335 -16.15 23.83 -5.27
CA ILE A 335 -17.54 23.66 -4.83
C ILE A 335 -17.65 23.29 -3.33
N PHE A 336 -16.69 22.51 -2.83
CA PHE A 336 -16.61 22.11 -1.43
C PHE A 336 -15.94 23.20 -0.59
N HIS A 337 -14.83 23.76 -1.10
CA HIS A 337 -14.08 24.83 -0.45
C HIS A 337 -14.95 26.07 -0.16
N ARG A 338 -15.72 26.55 -1.14
CA ARG A 338 -16.63 27.71 -0.98
C ARG A 338 -17.68 27.49 0.12
N ARG A 339 -18.07 26.24 0.37
CA ARG A 339 -19.05 25.85 1.40
C ARG A 339 -18.39 25.39 2.70
N ARG A 340 -17.06 25.50 2.82
CA ARG A 340 -16.25 25.03 3.97
C ARG A 340 -16.46 23.54 4.29
N LEU A 341 -16.75 22.73 3.27
CA LEU A 341 -16.91 21.29 3.39
C LEU A 341 -15.56 20.61 3.17
N ASN A 342 -14.69 20.65 4.18
CA ASN A 342 -13.30 20.21 4.04
C ASN A 342 -13.01 18.84 4.69
N ASP A 343 -14.04 18.19 5.23
CA ASP A 343 -13.92 16.88 5.88
C ASP A 343 -14.82 15.87 5.18
N LEU A 344 -14.21 14.88 4.53
CA LEU A 344 -14.95 13.82 3.83
C LEU A 344 -15.81 13.01 4.80
N GLY A 345 -15.35 12.78 6.03
CA GLY A 345 -16.09 12.02 7.04
C GLY A 345 -17.45 12.64 7.36
N ASN A 346 -17.55 13.97 7.38
CA ASN A 346 -18.81 14.69 7.63
C ASN A 346 -19.80 14.60 6.46
N LEU A 347 -19.33 14.21 5.27
CA LEU A 347 -20.17 13.96 4.10
C LEU A 347 -20.71 12.52 4.07
N LEU A 348 -20.33 11.68 5.02
CA LEU A 348 -20.69 10.26 5.06
C LEU A 348 -21.55 9.98 6.29
N ALA A 349 -22.84 9.69 6.10
CA ALA A 349 -23.71 9.28 7.19
C ALA A 349 -23.19 8.00 7.87
N THR A 350 -23.24 7.99 9.20
CA THR A 350 -22.84 6.87 10.07
C THR A 350 -24.04 6.14 10.68
N TYR A 351 -25.25 6.65 10.47
CA TYR A 351 -26.49 5.97 10.85
C TYR A 351 -27.06 5.20 9.66
N ILE A 352 -27.82 4.14 9.97
CA ILE A 352 -28.49 3.31 8.97
C ILE A 352 -29.99 3.57 9.04
N GLU A 353 -30.61 3.72 7.88
CA GLU A 353 -32.06 3.76 7.72
C GLU A 353 -32.66 2.37 8.00
N PRO A 354 -33.73 2.25 8.80
CA PRO A 354 -34.36 0.96 9.09
C PRO A 354 -34.78 0.23 7.81
N ILE A 355 -34.67 -1.11 7.79
CA ILE A 355 -35.15 -1.88 6.65
C ILE A 355 -36.68 -1.76 6.52
N SER A 356 -37.17 -1.91 5.28
CA SER A 356 -38.61 -1.85 4.98
C SER A 356 -39.42 -2.78 5.88
N GLN A 357 -40.65 -2.39 6.24
CA GLN A 357 -41.53 -3.17 7.12
C GLN A 357 -41.69 -4.64 6.67
N SER A 358 -41.88 -4.90 5.38
CA SER A 358 -41.99 -6.26 4.85
C SER A 358 -40.75 -7.12 5.11
N LYS A 359 -39.54 -6.54 5.05
CA LYS A 359 -38.28 -7.24 5.38
C LYS A 359 -38.20 -7.54 6.88
N ARG A 360 -38.68 -6.64 7.74
CA ARG A 360 -38.74 -6.85 9.20
C ARG A 360 -39.69 -7.98 9.57
N GLU A 361 -40.89 -7.99 9.01
CA GLU A 361 -41.88 -9.06 9.23
C GLU A 361 -41.35 -10.43 8.79
N ARG A 362 -40.65 -10.49 7.65
CA ARG A 362 -39.98 -11.71 7.18
C ARG A 362 -38.87 -12.16 8.13
N LEU A 363 -38.07 -11.23 8.67
CA LEU A 363 -37.02 -11.54 9.63
C LEU A 363 -37.60 -12.06 10.95
N ALA A 364 -38.64 -11.44 11.47
CA ALA A 364 -39.34 -11.90 12.67
C ALA A 364 -39.91 -13.32 12.47
N SER A 365 -40.64 -13.54 11.37
CA SER A 365 -41.20 -14.86 11.02
C SER A 365 -40.13 -15.95 10.91
N HIS A 366 -38.95 -15.59 10.38
CA HIS A 366 -37.80 -16.51 10.31
C HIS A 366 -37.29 -16.89 11.71
N VAL A 367 -37.15 -15.91 12.60
CA VAL A 367 -36.70 -16.16 13.99
C VAL A 367 -37.72 -16.99 14.77
N ASP A 368 -39.01 -16.72 14.61
CA ASP A 368 -40.09 -17.51 15.21
C ASP A 368 -40.06 -18.96 14.71
N SER A 369 -39.81 -19.16 13.41
CA SER A 369 -39.64 -20.49 12.83
C SER A 369 -38.42 -21.22 13.40
N LEU A 370 -37.32 -20.51 13.68
CA LEU A 370 -36.14 -21.10 14.34
C LEU A 370 -36.45 -21.49 15.79
N GLN A 371 -37.19 -20.65 16.52
CA GLN A 371 -37.62 -20.96 17.89
C GLN A 371 -38.42 -22.26 17.92
N TRP A 372 -39.43 -22.38 17.05
CA TRP A 372 -40.26 -23.58 16.97
C TRP A 372 -39.45 -24.80 16.55
N ARG A 373 -38.61 -24.67 15.51
CA ARG A 373 -37.79 -25.77 14.99
C ARG A 373 -36.81 -26.32 16.01
N PHE A 374 -36.22 -25.46 16.84
CA PHE A 374 -35.26 -25.86 17.87
C PHE A 374 -35.90 -26.04 19.25
N LYS A 375 -37.24 -26.00 19.34
CA LYS A 375 -38.02 -26.19 20.57
C LYS A 375 -37.55 -25.29 21.72
N ILE A 376 -37.18 -24.04 21.41
CA ILE A 376 -36.69 -23.09 22.41
C ILE A 376 -37.87 -22.51 23.20
N THR A 377 -37.81 -22.60 24.52
CA THR A 377 -38.85 -22.13 25.43
C THR A 377 -39.04 -20.62 25.35
N ALA A 378 -40.24 -20.14 25.71
CA ALA A 378 -40.52 -18.70 25.79
C ALA A 378 -39.63 -18.02 26.85
N GLU A 379 -39.39 -18.69 27.98
CA GLU A 379 -38.51 -18.19 29.05
C GLU A 379 -37.08 -17.97 28.56
N ARG A 380 -36.49 -18.96 27.86
CA ARG A 380 -35.14 -18.82 27.29
C ARG A 380 -35.07 -17.72 26.24
N ARG A 381 -36.09 -17.58 25.39
CA ARG A 381 -36.16 -16.48 24.43
C ARG A 381 -36.12 -15.12 25.14
N THR A 382 -36.96 -14.92 26.14
CA THR A 382 -37.00 -13.67 26.92
C THR A 382 -35.66 -13.39 27.60
N GLY A 383 -35.00 -14.41 28.15
CA GLY A 383 -33.65 -14.28 28.72
C GLY A 383 -32.61 -13.80 27.71
N LEU A 384 -32.59 -14.43 26.52
CA LEU A 384 -31.66 -14.04 25.45
C LEU A 384 -31.96 -12.64 24.89
N GLU A 385 -33.23 -12.25 24.79
CA GLU A 385 -33.64 -10.90 24.39
C GLU A 385 -33.15 -9.85 25.41
N GLN A 386 -33.22 -10.15 26.71
CA GLN A 386 -32.70 -9.29 27.76
C GLN A 386 -31.18 -9.17 27.70
N ASP A 387 -30.46 -10.27 27.45
CA ASP A 387 -29.00 -10.28 27.28
C ASP A 387 -28.57 -9.44 26.06
N ILE A 388 -29.27 -9.60 24.93
CA ILE A 388 -29.05 -8.80 23.72
C ILE A 388 -29.30 -7.32 24.01
N ALA A 389 -30.42 -6.99 24.65
CA ALA A 389 -30.75 -5.60 25.00
C ALA A 389 -29.69 -4.99 25.92
N ASN A 390 -29.17 -5.75 26.89
CA ASN A 390 -28.09 -5.30 27.76
C ASN A 390 -26.79 -5.06 27.00
N TYR A 391 -26.42 -5.95 26.08
CA TYR A 391 -25.23 -5.76 25.22
C TYR A 391 -25.38 -4.54 24.31
N LEU A 392 -26.55 -4.34 23.69
CA LEU A 392 -26.76 -3.29 22.70
C LEU A 392 -26.91 -1.89 23.29
N LYS A 393 -27.21 -1.74 24.58
CA LYS A 393 -27.31 -0.43 25.27
C LYS A 393 -26.08 0.44 25.04
N ASP A 394 -24.90 -0.17 24.99
CA ASP A 394 -23.62 0.51 24.82
C ASP A 394 -23.22 0.65 23.34
N THR A 395 -24.07 0.22 22.40
CA THR A 395 -23.82 0.25 20.96
C THR A 395 -24.66 1.31 20.26
N ALA A 396 -24.10 1.95 19.23
CA ALA A 396 -24.81 2.96 18.44
C ALA A 396 -25.84 2.38 17.43
N GLU A 397 -26.00 1.05 17.36
CA GLU A 397 -26.82 0.34 16.36
C GLU A 397 -27.95 -0.50 16.99
N ASP A 398 -28.48 -0.07 18.14
CA ASP A 398 -29.61 -0.74 18.78
C ASP A 398 -30.91 -0.55 17.98
N CYS A 399 -31.25 -1.55 17.17
CA CYS A 399 -32.45 -1.56 16.35
C CYS A 399 -33.07 -2.96 16.27
N GLU A 400 -34.37 -3.02 15.96
CA GLU A 400 -35.18 -4.25 15.93
C GLU A 400 -34.55 -5.34 15.04
N GLU A 401 -34.11 -4.98 13.85
CA GLU A 401 -33.48 -5.88 12.88
C GLU A 401 -32.18 -6.51 13.39
N ILE A 402 -31.35 -5.76 14.12
CA ILE A 402 -30.13 -6.27 14.75
C ILE A 402 -30.49 -7.23 15.88
N ARG A 403 -31.43 -6.85 16.75
CA ARG A 403 -31.91 -7.70 17.85
C ARG A 403 -32.41 -9.05 17.34
N LEU A 404 -33.29 -9.04 16.33
CA LEU A 404 -33.83 -10.26 15.72
C LEU A 404 -32.75 -11.11 15.07
N SER A 405 -31.80 -10.50 14.36
CA SER A 405 -30.70 -11.24 13.72
C SER A 405 -29.75 -11.86 14.76
N MET A 406 -29.41 -11.15 15.84
CA MET A 406 -28.63 -11.69 16.96
C MET A 406 -29.35 -12.86 17.63
N LEU A 407 -30.66 -12.75 17.86
CA LEU A 407 -31.47 -13.82 18.44
C LEU A 407 -31.45 -15.07 17.55
N GLY A 408 -31.60 -14.90 16.22
CA GLY A 408 -31.47 -15.99 15.26
C GLY A 408 -30.12 -16.70 15.30
N VAL A 409 -29.02 -15.95 15.50
CA VAL A 409 -27.67 -16.53 15.68
C VAL A 409 -27.57 -17.32 16.98
N LEU A 410 -28.10 -16.80 18.09
CA LEU A 410 -28.09 -17.47 19.39
C LEU A 410 -28.93 -18.76 19.37
N PHE A 411 -30.08 -18.78 18.71
CA PHE A 411 -30.89 -19.98 18.53
C PHE A 411 -30.16 -21.08 17.76
N GLN A 412 -29.39 -20.71 16.74
CA GLN A 412 -28.58 -21.70 16.02
C GLN A 412 -27.33 -22.14 16.79
N ARG A 413 -26.79 -21.28 17.67
CA ARG A 413 -25.75 -21.70 18.63
C ARG A 413 -26.30 -22.67 19.66
N TYR A 414 -27.53 -22.47 20.14
CA TYR A 414 -28.23 -23.40 21.03
C TYR A 414 -28.37 -24.76 20.38
N ALA A 415 -28.94 -24.81 19.16
CA ALA A 415 -29.14 -26.05 18.41
C ALA A 415 -27.86 -26.87 18.17
N LYS A 416 -26.68 -26.23 18.08
CA LYS A 416 -25.38 -26.92 17.94
C LYS A 416 -24.76 -27.37 19.26
N ARG A 417 -25.24 -26.88 20.39
CA ARG A 417 -24.68 -27.13 21.74
C ARG A 417 -25.56 -28.04 22.58
N VAL A 418 -26.75 -28.37 22.09
CA VAL A 418 -27.65 -29.34 22.68
C VAL A 418 -27.52 -30.66 21.91
N PRO A 419 -27.35 -31.81 22.57
CA PRO A 419 -27.33 -33.11 21.90
C PRO A 419 -28.63 -33.34 21.12
N GLN A 420 -28.54 -33.99 19.95
CA GLN A 420 -29.75 -34.44 19.25
C GLN A 420 -30.45 -35.49 20.13
N GLN A 421 -31.64 -35.14 20.62
CA GLN A 421 -32.49 -36.04 21.39
C GLN A 421 -32.81 -37.30 20.58
N GLY A 422 -32.72 -38.47 21.22
CA GLY A 422 -33.17 -39.73 20.66
C GLY A 422 -34.69 -39.75 20.49
N LEU A 423 -35.22 -40.69 19.70
CA LEU A 423 -36.65 -40.82 19.41
C LEU A 423 -37.55 -41.00 20.66
N PHE A 424 -36.95 -41.24 21.83
CA PHE A 424 -37.60 -41.57 23.10
C PHE A 424 -37.25 -40.60 24.25
N ASP A 425 -36.50 -39.53 23.99
CA ASP A 425 -36.26 -38.50 25.01
C ASP A 425 -37.49 -37.60 25.14
N ASP A 426 -37.88 -37.27 26.38
CA ASP A 426 -39.08 -36.49 26.70
C ASP A 426 -39.20 -35.24 25.82
N ALA A 427 -40.24 -35.24 24.98
CA ALA A 427 -40.55 -34.17 24.06
C ALA A 427 -41.05 -32.92 24.82
N GLY A 428 -40.12 -32.14 25.38
CA GLY A 428 -40.46 -30.89 26.07
C GLY A 428 -39.39 -30.30 26.98
N GLN A 429 -38.26 -30.99 27.22
CA GLN A 429 -37.23 -30.45 28.12
C GLN A 429 -36.29 -29.47 27.41
N ASP A 430 -36.22 -28.24 27.92
CA ASP A 430 -35.20 -27.26 27.58
C ASP A 430 -33.84 -27.74 28.12
N VAL A 431 -33.05 -28.35 27.24
CA VAL A 431 -31.75 -28.90 27.63
C VAL A 431 -30.75 -27.77 27.78
N GLU A 432 -30.03 -27.77 28.91
CA GLU A 432 -28.94 -26.82 29.11
C GLU A 432 -27.84 -27.02 28.05
N PRO A 433 -27.47 -25.98 27.29
CA PRO A 433 -26.46 -26.09 26.26
C PRO A 433 -25.09 -26.38 26.87
N SER A 434 -24.27 -27.17 26.17
CA SER A 434 -22.92 -27.54 26.63
C SER A 434 -21.96 -26.36 26.86
N ARG A 435 -22.33 -25.16 26.40
CA ARG A 435 -21.62 -23.89 26.61
C ARG A 435 -22.63 -22.74 26.68
N PRO A 436 -22.39 -21.73 27.54
CA PRO A 436 -23.31 -20.62 27.74
C PRO A 436 -23.53 -19.82 26.44
N LEU A 437 -24.78 -19.46 26.19
CA LEU A 437 -25.18 -18.56 25.11
C LEU A 437 -24.93 -17.13 25.58
N ILE A 438 -23.98 -16.45 24.94
CA ILE A 438 -23.58 -15.09 25.33
C ILE A 438 -23.81 -14.19 24.13
N ALA A 439 -24.52 -13.07 24.34
CA ALA A 439 -24.57 -11.96 23.41
C ALA A 439 -23.25 -11.18 23.51
N ASP A 440 -22.38 -11.34 22.51
CA ASP A 440 -21.06 -10.73 22.44
C ASP A 440 -20.81 -10.07 21.08
N ASP A 441 -19.65 -9.41 20.91
CA ASP A 441 -19.23 -8.80 19.63
C ASP A 441 -19.25 -9.80 18.47
N LYS A 442 -18.96 -11.09 18.71
CA LYS A 442 -19.01 -12.11 17.67
C LYS A 442 -20.43 -12.34 17.18
N VAL A 443 -21.41 -12.44 18.09
CA VAL A 443 -22.83 -12.57 17.71
C VAL A 443 -23.30 -11.31 16.98
N PHE A 444 -22.95 -10.13 17.49
CA PHE A 444 -23.33 -8.86 16.90
C PHE A 444 -22.81 -8.71 15.45
N GLU A 445 -21.53 -8.99 15.21
CA GLU A 445 -20.96 -8.92 13.87
C GLU A 445 -21.49 -10.00 12.93
N GLY A 446 -21.70 -11.22 13.43
CA GLY A 446 -22.33 -12.29 12.65
C GLY A 446 -23.74 -11.91 12.22
N ALA A 447 -24.50 -11.27 13.11
CA ALA A 447 -25.83 -10.76 12.82
C ALA A 447 -25.82 -9.69 11.72
N LYS A 448 -24.83 -8.77 11.73
CA LYS A 448 -24.65 -7.75 10.69
C LYS A 448 -24.38 -8.37 9.31
N ILE A 449 -23.54 -9.41 9.24
CA ILE A 449 -23.25 -10.13 7.99
C ILE A 449 -24.49 -10.86 7.46
N HIS A 450 -25.28 -11.47 8.34
CA HIS A 450 -26.54 -12.08 7.93
C HIS A 450 -27.52 -11.06 7.37
N LEU A 451 -27.64 -9.89 8.00
CA LEU A 451 -28.49 -8.82 7.50
C LEU A 451 -28.01 -8.27 6.15
N LEU A 452 -26.69 -8.14 5.96
CA LEU A 452 -26.08 -7.77 4.69
C LEU A 452 -26.48 -8.71 3.54
N HIS A 453 -26.41 -10.02 3.76
CA HIS A 453 -26.68 -11.00 2.70
C HIS A 453 -28.17 -11.31 2.52
N LYS A 454 -28.94 -11.40 3.62
CA LYS A 454 -30.35 -11.82 3.58
C LYS A 454 -31.31 -10.67 3.37
N GLN A 455 -30.97 -9.48 3.85
CA GLN A 455 -31.86 -8.31 3.83
C GLN A 455 -31.28 -7.13 3.04
N ASP A 456 -30.08 -7.26 2.48
CA ASP A 456 -29.36 -6.18 1.78
C ASP A 456 -29.18 -4.93 2.67
N ARG A 457 -29.00 -5.16 3.99
CA ARG A 457 -28.76 -4.06 4.93
C ARG A 457 -27.37 -3.46 4.66
N PRO A 458 -27.24 -2.12 4.55
CA PRO A 458 -25.95 -1.48 4.34
C PRO A 458 -24.92 -1.90 5.41
N TYR A 459 -23.72 -2.26 4.96
CA TYR A 459 -22.61 -2.70 5.82
C TYR A 459 -21.32 -1.89 5.61
N PHE A 460 -21.13 -1.31 4.42
CA PHE A 460 -19.93 -0.55 4.05
C PHE A 460 -20.29 0.92 3.96
N TYR A 461 -20.11 1.66 5.05
CA TYR A 461 -20.43 3.09 5.14
C TYR A 461 -19.58 3.74 6.23
N GLY A 462 -19.42 5.06 6.14
CA GLY A 462 -18.54 5.84 7.00
C GLY A 462 -17.09 5.82 6.54
N ILE A 463 -16.31 6.74 7.12
CA ILE A 463 -14.92 6.97 6.72
C ILE A 463 -13.98 5.82 7.09
N ASP A 464 -14.21 5.16 8.21
CA ASP A 464 -13.34 4.08 8.70
C ASP A 464 -13.39 2.83 7.81
N PRO A 465 -14.58 2.31 7.45
CA PRO A 465 -14.70 1.23 6.46
C PRO A 465 -14.15 1.61 5.08
N LEU A 466 -14.33 2.86 4.64
CA LEU A 466 -13.71 3.36 3.40
C LEU A 466 -12.18 3.29 3.46
N CYS A 467 -11.57 3.72 4.57
CA CYS A 467 -10.13 3.61 4.77
C CYS A 467 -9.69 2.14 4.78
N ASP A 468 -10.37 1.27 5.54
CA ASP A 468 -10.00 -0.14 5.63
C ASP A 468 -10.10 -0.88 4.29
N ALA A 469 -11.07 -0.51 3.46
CA ALA A 469 -11.25 -1.06 2.11
C ALA A 469 -10.10 -0.69 1.16
N GLY A 470 -9.33 0.36 1.47
CA GLY A 470 -8.13 0.73 0.72
C GLY A 470 -6.92 -0.18 0.97
N SER A 471 -6.96 -1.11 1.94
CA SER A 471 -5.90 -2.09 2.22
C SER A 471 -4.47 -1.52 2.19
N GLU A 472 -4.26 -0.45 2.95
CA GLU A 472 -2.96 0.20 3.06
C GLU A 472 -2.39 0.67 1.69
N ASN A 473 -3.26 0.96 0.73
CA ASN A 473 -2.95 1.48 -0.59
C ASN A 473 -3.70 2.78 -0.85
N ALA A 474 -2.94 3.87 -0.98
CA ALA A 474 -3.49 5.22 -1.13
C ALA A 474 -4.30 5.36 -2.42
N GLU A 475 -3.86 4.75 -3.52
CA GLU A 475 -4.58 4.78 -4.79
C GLU A 475 -5.91 4.04 -4.72
N GLN A 476 -5.95 2.84 -4.11
CA GLN A 476 -7.21 2.11 -3.92
C GLN A 476 -8.20 2.92 -3.08
N PHE A 477 -7.73 3.56 -2.01
CA PHE A 477 -8.55 4.46 -1.22
C PHE A 477 -9.09 5.64 -2.05
N LEU A 478 -8.23 6.34 -2.82
CA LEU A 478 -8.63 7.48 -3.64
C LEU A 478 -9.65 7.08 -4.71
N GLN A 479 -9.46 5.93 -5.36
CA GLN A 479 -10.40 5.42 -6.37
C GLN A 479 -11.77 5.02 -5.78
N LEU A 480 -11.82 4.56 -4.52
CA LEU A 480 -13.08 4.30 -3.83
C LEU A 480 -13.74 5.61 -3.38
N ALA A 481 -12.96 6.53 -2.82
CA ALA A 481 -13.42 7.83 -2.37
C ALA A 481 -13.94 8.70 -3.53
N SER A 482 -13.34 8.61 -4.73
CA SER A 482 -13.71 9.41 -5.91
C SER A 482 -15.19 9.27 -6.25
N ARG A 483 -15.75 8.05 -6.18
CA ARG A 483 -17.17 7.78 -6.44
C ARG A 483 -18.09 8.41 -5.41
N LEU A 484 -17.68 8.43 -4.14
CA LEU A 484 -18.45 9.08 -3.08
C LEU A 484 -18.40 10.61 -3.24
N VAL A 485 -17.21 11.17 -3.47
CA VAL A 485 -17.03 12.61 -3.68
C VAL A 485 -17.80 13.10 -4.90
N ALA A 486 -17.75 12.40 -6.03
CA ALA A 486 -18.51 12.75 -7.24
C ALA A 486 -20.03 12.73 -7.01
N GLN A 487 -20.52 11.78 -6.23
CA GLN A 487 -21.95 11.73 -5.86
C GLN A 487 -22.31 12.90 -4.94
N SER A 488 -21.48 13.21 -3.95
CA SER A 488 -21.69 14.34 -3.04
C SER A 488 -21.67 15.68 -3.81
N GLU A 489 -20.71 15.85 -4.72
CA GLU A 489 -20.63 17.00 -5.62
C GLU A 489 -21.90 17.14 -6.47
N THR A 490 -22.39 16.03 -7.04
CA THR A 490 -23.64 16.01 -7.81
C THR A 490 -24.83 16.45 -6.96
N GLN A 491 -24.90 16.04 -5.69
CA GLN A 491 -25.93 16.51 -4.76
C GLN A 491 -25.83 18.01 -4.48
N LEU A 492 -24.61 18.53 -4.28
CA LEU A 492 -24.37 19.97 -4.09
C LEU A 492 -24.78 20.82 -5.29
N ILE A 493 -24.48 20.36 -6.51
CA ILE A 493 -24.88 21.01 -7.77
C ILE A 493 -26.41 21.03 -7.89
N ARG A 494 -27.09 19.98 -7.43
CA ARG A 494 -28.55 19.87 -7.41
C ARG A 494 -29.20 20.53 -6.20
N SER A 495 -28.45 21.32 -5.42
CA SER A 495 -28.91 21.98 -4.19
C SER A 495 -29.54 21.02 -3.16
N LYS A 496 -29.06 19.77 -3.11
CA LYS A 496 -29.42 18.78 -2.09
C LYS A 496 -28.36 18.75 -0.98
N SER A 497 -28.70 18.09 0.14
CA SER A 497 -27.71 17.79 1.18
C SER A 497 -26.54 17.00 0.57
N PRO A 498 -25.28 17.37 0.86
CA PRO A 498 -24.10 16.64 0.38
C PRO A 498 -23.84 15.33 1.12
N THR A 499 -24.52 15.10 2.25
CA THR A 499 -24.33 13.90 3.06
C THR A 499 -24.94 12.68 2.38
N LEU A 500 -24.10 11.68 2.14
CA LEU A 500 -24.51 10.42 1.53
C LEU A 500 -25.10 9.47 2.58
N SER A 501 -26.26 8.88 2.29
CA SER A 501 -26.84 7.83 3.14
C SER A 501 -25.99 6.55 3.13
N ALA A 502 -26.09 5.74 4.19
CA ALA A 502 -25.35 4.48 4.30
C ALA A 502 -25.64 3.53 3.12
N SER A 503 -26.89 3.51 2.63
CA SER A 503 -27.28 2.71 1.46
C SER A 503 -26.60 3.17 0.17
N SER A 504 -26.52 4.49 -0.05
CA SER A 504 -25.82 5.05 -1.20
C SER A 504 -24.33 4.76 -1.14
N GLN A 505 -23.70 4.94 0.03
CA GLN A 505 -22.28 4.65 0.22
C GLN A 505 -21.98 3.17 -0.04
N HIS A 506 -22.75 2.27 0.56
CA HIS A 506 -22.60 0.83 0.39
C HIS A 506 -22.67 0.41 -1.08
N SER A 507 -23.68 0.91 -1.81
CA SER A 507 -23.87 0.58 -3.22
C SER A 507 -22.74 1.12 -4.09
N LEU A 508 -22.34 2.38 -3.90
CA LEU A 508 -21.26 3.01 -4.68
C LEU A 508 -19.92 2.31 -4.47
N LEU A 509 -19.58 1.99 -3.22
CA LEU A 509 -18.33 1.30 -2.90
C LEU A 509 -18.26 -0.09 -3.51
N ARG A 510 -19.37 -0.85 -3.44
CA ARG A 510 -19.42 -2.19 -4.03
C ARG A 510 -19.36 -2.17 -5.55
N ASN A 511 -20.07 -1.24 -6.18
CA ASN A 511 -20.02 -1.08 -7.63
C ASN A 511 -18.61 -0.68 -8.07
N ARG A 512 -17.98 0.27 -7.38
CA ARG A 512 -16.61 0.66 -7.69
C ARG A 512 -15.62 -0.48 -7.52
N ALA A 513 -15.75 -1.25 -6.44
CA ALA A 513 -14.91 -2.41 -6.23
C ALA A 513 -15.05 -3.47 -7.35
N ALA A 514 -16.28 -3.70 -7.83
CA ALA A 514 -16.52 -4.59 -8.97
C ALA A 514 -15.90 -4.06 -10.27
N GLU A 515 -15.96 -2.75 -10.51
CA GLU A 515 -15.28 -2.11 -11.65
C GLU A 515 -13.77 -2.32 -11.58
N MET A 516 -13.16 -2.04 -10.42
CA MET A 516 -11.72 -2.18 -10.21
C MET A 516 -11.23 -3.60 -10.48
N ILE A 517 -11.96 -4.63 -10.02
CA ILE A 517 -11.60 -6.04 -10.27
C ILE A 517 -11.76 -6.41 -11.75
N ARG A 518 -12.77 -5.85 -12.42
CA ARG A 518 -12.98 -6.09 -13.85
C ARG A 518 -11.90 -5.42 -14.71
N GLU A 519 -11.39 -4.28 -14.26
CA GLU A 519 -10.33 -3.49 -14.91
C GLU A 519 -8.92 -4.00 -14.59
N TRP A 520 -8.76 -5.10 -13.83
CA TRP A 520 -7.46 -5.68 -13.56
C TRP A 520 -6.74 -6.09 -14.84
N ASP A 521 -5.58 -5.46 -15.04
CA ASP A 521 -4.68 -5.68 -16.16
C ASP A 521 -3.24 -5.82 -15.64
N PHE A 522 -2.85 -7.05 -15.33
CA PHE A 522 -1.52 -7.42 -14.89
C PHE A 522 -1.25 -8.91 -15.16
N PRO A 523 0.01 -9.37 -15.17
CA PRO A 523 0.32 -10.78 -15.44
C PRO A 523 -0.42 -11.73 -14.49
N HIS A 524 -0.98 -12.82 -15.02
CA HIS A 524 -1.76 -13.80 -14.26
C HIS A 524 -3.03 -13.28 -13.57
N HIS A 525 -3.55 -12.09 -13.94
CA HIS A 525 -4.75 -11.52 -13.33
C HIS A 525 -5.98 -12.45 -13.36
N GLN A 526 -6.16 -13.25 -14.41
CA GLN A 526 -7.25 -14.23 -14.50
C GLN A 526 -7.14 -15.33 -13.44
N GLN A 527 -5.94 -15.88 -13.24
CA GLN A 527 -5.68 -16.90 -12.23
C GLN A 527 -5.78 -16.31 -10.81
N VAL A 528 -5.28 -15.10 -10.59
CA VAL A 528 -5.42 -14.39 -9.31
C VAL A 528 -6.90 -14.17 -9.00
N LYS A 529 -7.70 -13.73 -9.97
CA LYS A 529 -9.15 -13.56 -9.81
C LYS A 529 -9.84 -14.88 -9.47
N LYS A 530 -9.54 -15.95 -10.21
CA LYS A 530 -10.10 -17.29 -9.94
C LYS A 530 -9.78 -17.76 -8.53
N LEU A 531 -8.54 -17.58 -8.09
CA LEU A 531 -8.11 -17.93 -6.74
C LEU A 531 -8.84 -17.09 -5.68
N ALA A 532 -8.93 -15.78 -5.89
CA ALA A 532 -9.61 -14.85 -4.99
C ALA A 532 -11.11 -15.15 -4.88
N ASP A 533 -11.79 -15.43 -5.99
CA ASP A 533 -13.22 -15.79 -6.04
C ASP A 533 -13.48 -17.12 -5.32
N GLY A 534 -12.60 -18.12 -5.50
CA GLY A 534 -12.69 -19.39 -4.78
C GLY A 534 -12.52 -19.25 -3.27
N ILE A 535 -11.54 -18.45 -2.82
CA ILE A 535 -11.36 -18.10 -1.41
C ILE A 535 -12.60 -17.36 -0.89
N ALA A 536 -13.08 -16.36 -1.63
CA ALA A 536 -14.23 -15.55 -1.24
C ALA A 536 -15.51 -16.39 -1.12
N ALA A 537 -15.79 -17.27 -2.07
CA ALA A 537 -16.96 -18.16 -2.04
C ALA A 537 -16.96 -19.07 -0.80
N ALA A 538 -15.82 -19.66 -0.46
CA ALA A 538 -15.68 -20.47 0.75
C ALA A 538 -15.88 -19.63 2.03
N CYS A 539 -15.31 -18.43 2.06
CA CYS A 539 -15.46 -17.48 3.16
C CYS A 539 -16.91 -17.02 3.35
N VAL A 540 -17.63 -16.68 2.26
CA VAL A 540 -19.05 -16.33 2.28
C VAL A 540 -19.86 -17.50 2.82
N LYS A 541 -19.66 -18.70 2.27
CA LYS A 541 -20.35 -19.92 2.71
C LYS A 541 -20.18 -20.15 4.21
N LYS A 542 -18.95 -19.99 4.73
CA LYS A 542 -18.68 -20.16 6.17
C LYS A 542 -19.35 -19.06 7.00
N SER A 543 -19.29 -17.81 6.55
CA SER A 543 -19.81 -16.66 7.28
C SER A 543 -21.34 -16.66 7.38
N LEU A 544 -22.02 -17.31 6.42
CA LEU A 544 -23.47 -17.49 6.42
C LEU A 544 -23.95 -18.73 7.21
N GLU A 545 -23.05 -19.54 7.77
CA GLU A 545 -23.44 -20.55 8.75
C GLU A 545 -24.12 -19.86 9.92
N GLY A 546 -25.34 -20.27 10.25
CA GLY A 546 -26.14 -19.39 11.09
C GLY A 546 -25.86 -19.41 12.57
N ASN A 547 -24.91 -20.21 13.04
CA ASN A 547 -24.35 -20.06 14.38
C ASN A 547 -23.21 -19.02 14.46
N ALA A 548 -22.82 -18.40 13.33
CA ALA A 548 -21.75 -17.41 13.22
C ALA A 548 -20.50 -17.81 14.03
N SER A 549 -19.94 -18.97 13.70
CA SER A 549 -18.82 -19.57 14.44
C SER A 549 -17.54 -18.71 14.43
N LEU A 550 -17.37 -17.89 13.39
CA LEU A 550 -16.26 -16.94 13.22
C LEU A 550 -16.70 -15.49 13.48
N GLY A 551 -17.82 -15.29 14.18
CA GLY A 551 -18.39 -13.96 14.42
C GLY A 551 -18.75 -13.24 13.11
N GLY A 552 -18.07 -12.12 12.83
CA GLY A 552 -18.20 -11.36 11.58
C GLY A 552 -17.74 -12.09 10.32
N GLY A 553 -17.29 -13.34 10.42
CA GLY A 553 -17.01 -14.19 9.26
C GLY A 553 -15.51 -14.33 8.98
N ALA A 554 -15.21 -15.04 7.89
CA ALA A 554 -13.86 -15.22 7.39
C ALA A 554 -13.61 -14.33 6.17
N ASN A 555 -12.36 -13.91 5.99
CA ASN A 555 -11.89 -13.21 4.79
C ASN A 555 -10.55 -13.75 4.27
N ALA A 556 -10.10 -14.88 4.80
CA ALA A 556 -8.79 -15.43 4.52
C ALA A 556 -8.78 -16.95 4.55
N PHE A 557 -7.81 -17.54 3.85
CA PHE A 557 -7.38 -18.92 4.09
C PHE A 557 -6.12 -18.90 4.95
N GLY A 558 -6.06 -19.74 5.97
CA GLY A 558 -4.84 -19.97 6.74
C GLY A 558 -4.20 -21.28 6.29
N ILE A 559 -2.94 -21.21 5.86
CA ILE A 559 -2.12 -22.37 5.48
C ILE A 559 -1.04 -22.56 6.56
N PRO A 560 -0.74 -23.79 7.02
CA PRO A 560 0.34 -24.01 7.97
C PRO A 560 1.65 -23.39 7.46
N GLN A 561 2.36 -22.65 8.32
CA GLN A 561 3.49 -21.82 7.88
C GLN A 561 4.59 -22.62 7.17
N GLU A 562 4.97 -23.76 7.75
CA GLU A 562 5.94 -24.69 7.15
C GLU A 562 5.48 -25.18 5.75
N GLU A 563 4.18 -25.41 5.57
CA GLU A 563 3.61 -25.84 4.29
C GLU A 563 3.58 -24.70 3.26
N PHE A 564 3.35 -23.45 3.73
CA PHE A 564 3.30 -22.27 2.88
C PHE A 564 4.69 -21.89 2.34
N TYR A 565 5.73 -21.97 3.16
CA TYR A 565 7.09 -21.61 2.74
C TYR A 565 7.72 -22.59 1.75
N GLU A 566 7.16 -23.78 1.61
CA GLU A 566 7.56 -24.75 0.59
C GLU A 566 6.87 -24.52 -0.78
N ILE A 567 5.90 -23.60 -0.88
CA ILE A 567 5.19 -23.28 -2.14
C ILE A 567 6.14 -22.85 -3.27
N PRO A 568 7.11 -21.93 -3.07
CA PRO A 568 8.02 -21.52 -4.14
C PRO A 568 8.80 -22.68 -4.77
N ARG A 569 9.11 -23.72 -3.98
CA ARG A 569 9.85 -24.91 -4.45
C ARG A 569 8.94 -25.95 -5.08
N ASN A 570 7.84 -26.28 -4.39
CA ASN A 570 6.99 -27.42 -4.76
C ASN A 570 5.86 -27.06 -5.74
N GLN A 571 5.47 -25.78 -5.80
CA GLN A 571 4.36 -25.29 -6.61
C GLN A 571 4.71 -23.92 -7.24
N PRO A 572 5.69 -23.86 -8.17
CA PRO A 572 6.22 -22.59 -8.69
C PRO A 572 5.18 -21.75 -9.44
N GLU A 573 4.21 -22.38 -10.10
CA GLU A 573 3.11 -21.67 -10.76
C GLU A 573 2.19 -20.97 -9.74
N LEU A 574 1.79 -21.69 -8.68
CA LEU A 574 1.01 -21.11 -7.58
C LEU A 574 1.79 -19.99 -6.88
N ALA A 575 3.09 -20.17 -6.68
CA ALA A 575 3.96 -19.16 -6.09
C ALA A 575 3.92 -17.86 -6.90
N ARG A 576 3.99 -17.97 -8.24
CA ARG A 576 3.92 -16.82 -9.14
C ARG A 576 2.53 -16.15 -9.11
N ILE A 577 1.45 -16.93 -9.07
CA ILE A 577 0.09 -16.39 -8.95
C ILE A 577 -0.08 -15.64 -7.62
N LEU A 578 0.37 -16.22 -6.51
CA LEU A 578 0.32 -15.57 -5.19
C LEU A 578 1.18 -14.30 -5.17
N GLN A 579 2.38 -14.34 -5.76
CA GLN A 579 3.24 -13.18 -5.90
C GLN A 579 2.52 -12.01 -6.58
N PHE A 580 1.93 -12.24 -7.76
CA PHE A 580 1.16 -11.19 -8.46
C PHE A 580 -0.07 -10.77 -7.67
N GLY A 581 -0.76 -11.70 -7.01
CA GLY A 581 -1.89 -11.36 -6.15
C GLY A 581 -1.50 -10.44 -4.98
N VAL A 582 -0.34 -10.65 -4.37
CA VAL A 582 0.20 -9.75 -3.33
C VAL A 582 0.68 -8.42 -3.94
N ALA A 583 1.41 -8.48 -5.06
CA ALA A 583 1.97 -7.30 -5.72
C ALA A 583 0.93 -6.32 -6.24
N TYR A 584 -0.31 -6.78 -6.46
CA TYR A 584 -1.44 -5.96 -6.91
C TYR A 584 -2.56 -5.87 -5.87
N ASN A 585 -2.26 -6.13 -4.60
CA ASN A 585 -3.19 -5.98 -3.46
C ASN A 585 -4.49 -6.83 -3.56
N ALA A 586 -4.49 -7.91 -4.35
CA ALA A 586 -5.56 -8.91 -4.28
C ALA A 586 -5.46 -9.74 -3.00
N PHE A 587 -4.23 -9.99 -2.53
CA PHE A 587 -3.96 -10.68 -1.28
C PHE A 587 -3.08 -9.86 -0.35
N VAL A 588 -3.30 -10.01 0.95
CA VAL A 588 -2.40 -9.56 2.01
C VAL A 588 -1.95 -10.79 2.78
N LEU A 589 -0.64 -11.03 2.82
CA LEU A 589 -0.07 -12.14 3.58
C LEU A 589 0.11 -11.75 5.05
N VAL A 590 -0.30 -12.65 5.93
CA VAL A 590 -0.10 -12.52 7.38
C VAL A 590 0.65 -13.75 7.89
N PRO A 591 1.98 -13.72 7.85
CA PRO A 591 2.80 -14.79 8.44
C PRO A 591 2.74 -14.76 9.98
N ASN A 592 3.28 -15.79 10.61
CA ASN A 592 3.43 -15.91 12.06
C ASN A 592 2.10 -15.80 12.83
N HIS A 593 0.97 -16.14 12.19
CA HIS A 593 -0.34 -16.08 12.84
C HIS A 593 -0.55 -17.29 13.76
N GLY A 594 -0.41 -17.09 15.07
CA GLY A 594 -0.56 -18.15 16.07
C GLY A 594 -2.02 -18.49 16.35
N THR A 595 -2.45 -19.72 16.02
CA THR A 595 -3.79 -20.24 16.38
C THR A 595 -3.71 -21.74 16.65
N LYS A 596 -4.35 -22.21 17.73
CA LYS A 596 -4.42 -23.63 18.13
C LYS A 596 -3.03 -24.31 18.21
N LYS A 597 -2.05 -23.63 18.81
CA LYS A 597 -0.66 -24.10 18.96
C LYS A 597 0.06 -24.39 17.63
N ARG A 598 -0.37 -23.75 16.53
CA ARG A 598 0.28 -23.79 15.22
C ARG A 598 0.46 -22.38 14.68
N LEU A 599 1.47 -22.20 13.84
CA LEU A 599 1.68 -20.99 13.06
C LEU A 599 1.07 -21.15 11.67
N TRP A 600 0.40 -20.10 11.23
CA TRP A 600 -0.28 -20.03 9.96
C TRP A 600 0.21 -18.82 9.18
N VAL A 601 0.26 -18.97 7.86
CA VAL A 601 0.28 -17.83 6.93
C VAL A 601 -1.15 -17.63 6.45
N LEU A 602 -1.72 -16.47 6.75
CA LEU A 602 -3.03 -16.11 6.23
C LEU A 602 -2.88 -15.46 4.85
N VAL A 603 -3.60 -15.99 3.88
CA VAL A 603 -3.85 -15.35 2.58
C VAL A 603 -5.16 -14.58 2.72
N GLU A 604 -5.09 -13.35 3.22
CA GLU A 604 -6.25 -12.46 3.41
C GLU A 604 -6.63 -11.80 2.08
N LEU A 605 -7.92 -11.71 1.76
CA LEU A 605 -8.38 -10.98 0.58
C LEU A 605 -8.26 -9.46 0.79
N GLY A 606 -7.81 -8.75 -0.25
CA GLY A 606 -7.75 -7.28 -0.26
C GLY A 606 -9.12 -6.62 -0.15
N GLY A 607 -9.17 -5.39 0.34
CA GLY A 607 -10.40 -4.67 0.70
C GLY A 607 -11.38 -4.50 -0.46
N VAL A 608 -10.88 -4.29 -1.68
CA VAL A 608 -11.69 -4.27 -2.91
C VAL A 608 -12.43 -5.60 -3.12
N LEU A 609 -11.76 -6.73 -2.93
CA LEU A 609 -12.39 -8.06 -3.01
C LEU A 609 -13.40 -8.28 -1.89
N LEU A 610 -13.15 -7.75 -0.69
CA LEU A 610 -14.09 -7.83 0.45
C LEU A 610 -15.38 -7.07 0.16
N LEU A 611 -15.28 -5.85 -0.38
CA LEU A 611 -16.43 -5.06 -0.80
C LEU A 611 -17.24 -5.79 -1.88
N HIS A 612 -16.56 -6.28 -2.92
CA HIS A 612 -17.18 -6.97 -4.05
C HIS A 612 -18.00 -8.19 -3.57
N ASN A 613 -17.36 -9.04 -2.76
CA ASN A 613 -17.91 -10.32 -2.29
C ASN A 613 -18.77 -10.22 -1.02
N ARG A 614 -19.05 -9.00 -0.52
CA ARG A 614 -19.85 -8.77 0.71
C ARG A 614 -19.26 -9.48 1.94
N LEU A 615 -17.94 -9.41 2.11
CA LEU A 615 -17.23 -9.98 3.26
C LEU A 615 -16.91 -8.91 4.30
N THR A 616 -16.57 -9.33 5.52
CA THR A 616 -16.19 -8.41 6.59
C THR A 616 -14.82 -7.76 6.33
N LEU A 617 -14.70 -6.48 6.71
CA LEU A 617 -13.43 -5.75 6.79
C LEU A 617 -12.71 -5.97 8.14
N LYS A 618 -13.33 -6.68 9.09
CA LYS A 618 -12.66 -7.08 10.34
C LYS A 618 -11.59 -8.13 10.02
N ARG A 619 -10.41 -8.01 10.63
CA ARG A 619 -9.25 -8.88 10.40
C ARG A 619 -9.26 -10.09 11.33
N GLY A 620 -8.57 -11.17 10.93
CA GLY A 620 -8.28 -12.34 11.77
C GLY A 620 -9.25 -13.52 11.65
N GLY A 621 -10.35 -13.40 10.90
CA GLY A 621 -11.24 -14.52 10.60
C GLY A 621 -10.73 -15.31 9.40
N PHE A 622 -10.37 -16.59 9.57
CA PHE A 622 -9.83 -17.41 8.49
C PHE A 622 -10.39 -18.84 8.47
N LEU A 623 -10.25 -19.50 7.32
CA LEU A 623 -10.53 -20.92 7.14
C LEU A 623 -9.21 -21.71 7.15
N GLU A 624 -9.12 -22.73 8.00
CA GLU A 624 -7.99 -23.65 8.03
C GLU A 624 -7.97 -24.48 6.75
N LYS A 625 -6.92 -24.30 5.94
CA LYS A 625 -6.75 -24.88 4.61
C LYS A 625 -5.30 -25.35 4.39
N ARG A 626 -5.07 -26.03 3.28
CA ARG A 626 -3.74 -26.50 2.84
C ARG A 626 -3.39 -25.90 1.48
N THR A 627 -2.12 -26.00 1.09
CA THR A 627 -1.62 -25.58 -0.23
C THR A 627 -2.41 -26.25 -1.35
N ASN A 628 -2.76 -27.54 -1.18
CA ASN A 628 -3.56 -28.28 -2.16
C ASN A 628 -4.98 -27.71 -2.37
N ASP A 629 -5.56 -27.05 -1.36
CA ASP A 629 -6.86 -26.39 -1.54
C ASP A 629 -6.75 -25.20 -2.50
N LEU A 630 -5.65 -24.45 -2.47
CA LEU A 630 -5.40 -23.36 -3.41
C LEU A 630 -5.20 -23.89 -4.84
N VAL A 631 -4.40 -24.94 -5.00
CA VAL A 631 -4.18 -25.60 -6.29
C VAL A 631 -5.49 -26.13 -6.87
N ARG A 632 -6.34 -26.72 -6.03
CA ARG A 632 -7.65 -27.23 -6.45
C ARG A 632 -8.55 -26.13 -7.02
N ILE A 633 -8.58 -24.95 -6.38
CA ILE A 633 -9.36 -23.80 -6.88
C ILE A 633 -8.89 -23.40 -8.29
N LEU A 634 -7.58 -23.43 -8.55
CA LEU A 634 -7.04 -23.08 -9.87
C LEU A 634 -7.41 -24.11 -10.95
N ASN A 635 -7.55 -25.38 -10.58
CA ASN A 635 -7.85 -26.48 -11.50
C ASN A 635 -9.35 -26.71 -11.77
N GLU A 636 -10.25 -26.27 -10.90
CA GLU A 636 -11.69 -26.42 -11.10
C GLU A 636 -12.18 -25.45 -12.19
N ALA A 637 -12.63 -25.99 -13.33
CA ALA A 637 -13.01 -25.23 -14.54
C ALA A 637 -14.28 -24.40 -14.37
#